data_AF-A0A2D7PHP3-F1
#
_entry.id   AF-A0A2D7PHP3-F1
#
_cell.length_a   1.000
_cell.length_b   1.000
_cell.length_c   1.000
_cell.angle_alpha   90.00
_cell.angle_beta   90.00
_cell.angle_gamma   90.00
#
_symmetry.space_group_name_H-M   'P 1'
#
loop_
_entity.id
_entity.type
_entity.pdbx_description
1 polymer ?
#
loop_
_entity_poly.entity_id
_entity_poly.type
_entity_poly.pdbx_seq_one_letter_code
_entity_poly.pdbx_strand_id
1 'polypeptide(L)'
;MFHASDRTRSSGLLRRSLGVALLIGMVGWNPVHADRNSDPIRSVDETDLAAIEDRAIQAINDAAAATVLVTFRGRAGSSASGVIIDPSGLVLTAGHVGDQPGRRGVITLPDGREFRVRTLGQIFEGDVDLGLIQILNLDEEEDLPAVELAPEDDLQDGDWVLTLGYAAAISEARRADPAARIGRIVAVDGGEIAVDSPFDAGDSGGPIIDLDGRLVGIVSRCGHESWQNIGTGIDAIHAFLPRLESEDLGDLDQDLEDWNGNTGRRSTRDTKRDPRFLATLDPLTSPTREGIVELRNEDRLVTLGTVVGEDRVIAKASLFARQSRNAMAVFASPTTGRTVAETATPLAIDAELDLVLLEVPGVAMPDSLKKLRVDPIESGTLLVVTDDDGDAAAFGIVARDEDSLANENAIEDRPFIGIAYETSRRPAGLRITQVVPSSSAARSGLAVDDVLLTVDGREMRDRRGLSAEIGRAAIGDRRTLVLDRDGAVLDVELELGIRPGGSTRGLPGNTSTGVSRLSGGFGDVILVDADVPAHAIGVPVVDLKGDLVGWTVARRSRTSLVVIPWERILDSLDRLEPNEEDASRRLCAYRVLVTEGRDGSIELESDDAFPIGDEIRREKLGANGGTTWGFWTDADDALEWTIRIDRPGRFKATIEQACPRRDAGTPIRLTIGDHDVDGRVESTDGWSDFGDFPLGEIEIDQIGEVTAVLRPLASPRNAVMNFARLRLDRLPEAPTLRMTPLRTRDEVESDEDSDRDRP
;
A
#
# COMPACT_ATOMS: atom_id res chain seq x y z
N MET A 1 25.33 1.08 53.16
CA MET A 1 26.38 0.41 53.94
C MET A 1 27.40 -0.10 52.93
N PHE A 2 28.63 0.43 53.00
CA PHE A 2 29.74 0.24 52.06
C PHE A 2 30.17 -1.23 51.92
N HIS A 3 30.59 -1.66 50.73
CA HIS A 3 32.02 -1.91 50.48
C HIS A 3 32.33 -2.21 49.01
N ALA A 4 33.36 -1.51 48.53
CA ALA A 4 34.06 -1.72 47.28
C ALA A 4 35.25 -2.69 47.49
N SER A 5 35.78 -3.27 46.43
CA SER A 5 37.24 -3.29 46.21
C SER A 5 37.61 -3.66 44.77
N ASP A 6 38.09 -2.62 44.12
CA ASP A 6 39.08 -2.52 43.05
C ASP A 6 40.29 -3.48 43.20
N ARG A 7 40.85 -3.98 42.07
CA ARG A 7 42.26 -3.71 41.65
C ARG A 7 42.82 -4.59 40.51
N THR A 8 43.23 -3.88 39.46
CA THR A 8 44.53 -3.91 38.73
C THR A 8 44.95 -5.06 37.79
N ARG A 9 45.03 -4.69 36.49
CA ARG A 9 46.21 -4.67 35.56
C ARG A 9 47.29 -5.76 35.68
N SER A 10 47.67 -6.39 34.56
CA SER A 10 48.83 -5.99 33.71
C SER A 10 49.25 -7.05 32.66
N SER A 11 49.73 -6.54 31.50
CA SER A 11 50.74 -7.06 30.53
C SER A 11 50.90 -8.58 30.34
N GLY A 12 50.78 -9.17 29.15
CA GLY A 12 51.48 -8.81 27.91
C GLY A 12 52.71 -9.72 27.74
N LEU A 13 52.82 -10.48 26.63
CA LEU A 13 54.06 -10.77 25.89
C LEU A 13 53.90 -11.84 24.80
N LEU A 14 54.49 -11.54 23.64
CA LEU A 14 54.70 -12.37 22.47
C LEU A 14 55.49 -13.66 22.77
N ARG A 15 55.29 -14.69 21.93
CA ARG A 15 56.40 -15.42 21.28
C ARG A 15 55.99 -16.11 19.98
N ARG A 16 56.71 -15.76 18.91
CA ARG A 16 56.79 -16.46 17.62
C ARG A 16 57.67 -17.71 17.76
N SER A 17 57.36 -18.78 17.02
CA SER A 17 58.37 -19.68 16.49
C SER A 17 57.87 -20.42 15.24
N LEU A 18 58.68 -20.34 14.18
CA LEU A 18 58.60 -21.01 12.89
C LEU A 18 58.70 -22.54 13.01
N GLY A 19 58.03 -23.26 12.09
CA GLY A 19 58.78 -23.98 11.05
C GLY A 19 58.58 -25.50 10.91
N VAL A 20 58.33 -25.87 9.65
CA VAL A 20 58.76 -27.07 8.91
C VAL A 20 57.72 -28.18 8.71
N ALA A 21 57.47 -28.42 7.42
CA ALA A 21 56.63 -29.44 6.81
C ALA A 21 57.28 -30.83 6.83
N LEU A 22 56.43 -31.86 6.83
CA LEU A 22 56.82 -33.22 6.46
C LEU A 22 55.64 -33.92 5.78
N LEU A 23 55.79 -34.18 4.48
CA LEU A 23 54.92 -34.98 3.63
C LEU A 23 55.29 -36.45 3.83
N ILE A 24 54.34 -37.27 4.31
CA ILE A 24 54.38 -38.73 4.19
C ILE A 24 52.98 -39.18 3.77
N GLY A 25 52.90 -39.78 2.57
CA GLY A 25 51.71 -40.45 2.09
C GLY A 25 51.51 -41.80 2.76
N MET A 26 50.28 -42.10 3.13
CA MET A 26 49.79 -43.46 3.38
C MET A 26 48.35 -43.56 2.86
N VAL A 27 48.16 -44.49 1.93
CA VAL A 27 46.86 -44.95 1.44
C VAL A 27 46.21 -45.75 2.57
N GLY A 28 45.04 -45.31 3.03
CA GLY A 28 44.25 -45.99 4.04
C GLY A 28 42.76 -45.80 3.73
N TRP A 29 42.10 -46.91 3.40
CA TRP A 29 40.66 -47.05 3.20
C TRP A 29 39.92 -46.72 4.51
N ASN A 30 38.96 -45.80 4.50
CA ASN A 30 38.02 -45.60 5.59
C ASN A 30 36.62 -45.24 5.04
N PRO A 31 35.54 -45.66 5.73
CA PRO A 31 34.18 -45.65 5.20
C PRO A 31 33.64 -44.22 5.12
N VAL A 32 32.82 -43.98 4.10
CA VAL A 32 32.07 -42.73 3.92
C VAL A 32 31.04 -42.63 5.03
N HIS A 33 31.38 -41.92 6.11
CA HIS A 33 30.42 -41.17 6.88
C HIS A 33 30.50 -39.73 6.38
N ALA A 34 29.46 -39.31 5.66
CA ALA A 34 29.27 -37.92 5.28
C ALA A 34 28.96 -37.12 6.56
N ASP A 35 29.94 -36.39 7.06
CA ASP A 35 29.73 -35.31 8.02
C ASP A 35 28.98 -34.19 7.27
N ARG A 36 27.65 -34.20 7.33
CA ARG A 36 26.76 -33.13 6.83
C ARG A 36 26.72 -31.95 7.81
N ASN A 37 27.87 -31.44 8.23
CA ASN A 37 27.89 -30.25 9.08
C ASN A 37 29.18 -29.46 8.91
N SER A 38 29.27 -28.69 7.82
CA SER A 38 30.03 -27.43 7.67
C SER A 38 30.30 -27.12 6.19
N ASP A 39 29.25 -26.96 5.39
CA ASP A 39 29.37 -26.05 4.25
C ASP A 39 28.93 -24.67 4.75
N PRO A 40 29.76 -23.62 4.66
CA PRO A 40 29.32 -22.27 4.96
C PRO A 40 28.25 -21.89 3.93
N ILE A 41 27.09 -21.48 4.43
CA ILE A 41 26.06 -20.72 3.70
C ILE A 41 26.77 -19.85 2.64
N ARG A 42 26.45 -20.08 1.36
CA ARG A 42 27.03 -19.31 0.25
C ARG A 42 26.90 -17.83 0.57
N SER A 43 28.03 -17.13 0.66
CA SER A 43 28.06 -15.71 0.93
C SER A 43 27.26 -14.96 -0.14
N VAL A 44 26.49 -13.97 0.31
CA VAL A 44 25.72 -13.01 -0.49
C VAL A 44 26.49 -12.50 -1.73
N ASP A 45 27.82 -12.37 -1.63
CA ASP A 45 28.75 -11.89 -2.66
C ASP A 45 28.91 -12.79 -3.92
N GLU A 46 28.40 -14.02 -3.95
CA GLU A 46 28.56 -14.95 -5.10
C GLU A 46 27.27 -15.26 -5.87
N THR A 47 26.18 -14.52 -5.59
CA THR A 47 24.87 -14.79 -6.20
C THR A 47 24.81 -14.30 -7.66
N ASP A 48 24.63 -15.22 -8.61
CA ASP A 48 24.38 -14.88 -10.02
C ASP A 48 22.89 -14.64 -10.28
N LEU A 49 22.46 -13.38 -10.24
CA LEU A 49 21.07 -12.99 -10.45
C LEU A 49 20.57 -13.28 -11.88
N ALA A 50 21.44 -13.25 -12.89
CA ALA A 50 21.01 -13.58 -14.25
C ALA A 50 20.66 -15.08 -14.36
N ALA A 51 21.45 -15.95 -13.72
CA ALA A 51 21.11 -17.37 -13.65
C ALA A 51 19.83 -17.63 -12.82
N ILE A 52 19.55 -16.80 -11.82
CA ILE A 52 18.30 -16.88 -11.04
C ILE A 52 17.11 -16.42 -11.88
N GLU A 53 17.24 -15.33 -12.66
CA GLU A 53 16.22 -14.86 -13.60
C GLU A 53 15.82 -15.99 -14.57
N ASP A 54 16.79 -16.57 -15.28
CA ASP A 54 16.55 -17.62 -16.27
C ASP A 54 15.82 -18.82 -15.65
N ARG A 55 16.24 -19.26 -14.46
CA ARG A 55 15.61 -20.37 -13.75
C ARG A 55 14.23 -20.00 -13.23
N ALA A 56 14.05 -18.76 -12.78
CA ALA A 56 12.77 -18.31 -12.25
C ALA A 56 11.72 -18.26 -13.36
N ILE A 57 12.06 -17.68 -14.52
CA ILE A 57 11.20 -17.65 -15.71
C ILE A 57 10.75 -19.07 -16.07
N GLN A 58 11.70 -20.02 -16.14
CA GLN A 58 11.37 -21.41 -16.47
C GLN A 58 10.46 -22.07 -15.42
N ALA A 59 10.80 -21.96 -14.14
CA ALA A 59 10.02 -22.55 -13.04
C ALA A 59 8.60 -21.97 -12.96
N ILE A 60 8.44 -20.66 -13.19
CA ILE A 60 7.14 -20.00 -13.25
C ILE A 60 6.32 -20.54 -14.44
N ASN A 61 6.91 -20.61 -15.63
CA ASN A 61 6.23 -21.11 -16.82
C ASN A 61 5.69 -22.54 -16.63
N ASP A 62 6.46 -23.40 -15.96
CA ASP A 62 6.07 -24.79 -15.69
C ASP A 62 4.96 -24.89 -14.62
N ALA A 63 5.06 -24.12 -13.54
CA ALA A 63 4.15 -24.23 -12.39
C ALA A 63 2.88 -23.36 -12.50
N ALA A 64 2.90 -22.28 -13.29
CA ALA A 64 1.76 -21.38 -13.44
C ALA A 64 0.54 -22.11 -13.99
N ALA A 65 0.73 -23.00 -14.98
CA ALA A 65 -0.35 -23.79 -15.58
C ALA A 65 -1.09 -24.67 -14.57
N ALA A 66 -0.39 -25.17 -13.55
CA ALA A 66 -0.92 -26.02 -12.48
C ALA A 66 -1.49 -25.23 -11.29
N THR A 67 -1.30 -23.92 -11.25
CA THR A 67 -1.78 -23.07 -10.16
C THR A 67 -3.19 -22.56 -10.46
N VAL A 68 -4.14 -22.89 -9.59
CA VAL A 68 -5.58 -22.72 -9.85
C VAL A 68 -6.26 -21.75 -8.89
N LEU A 69 -7.25 -21.01 -9.40
CA LEU A 69 -8.14 -20.17 -8.59
C LEU A 69 -9.25 -21.04 -7.99
N VAL A 70 -9.31 -21.12 -6.67
CA VAL A 70 -10.31 -21.89 -5.92
C VAL A 70 -11.45 -20.97 -5.48
N THR A 71 -12.70 -21.33 -5.81
CA THR A 71 -13.89 -20.59 -5.37
C THR A 71 -14.95 -21.52 -4.76
N PHE A 72 -15.45 -21.14 -3.59
CA PHE A 72 -16.56 -21.85 -2.93
C PHE A 72 -17.84 -21.01 -2.95
N ARG A 73 -18.99 -21.67 -3.11
CA ARG A 73 -20.30 -20.98 -3.14
C ARG A 73 -20.72 -20.53 -1.73
N GLY A 74 -20.94 -19.22 -1.51
CA GLY A 74 -21.32 -18.61 -0.23
C GLY A 74 -21.82 -17.15 -0.36
N ARG A 75 -22.30 -16.54 0.74
CA ARG A 75 -22.92 -15.19 0.77
C ARG A 75 -21.91 -14.05 0.51
N ALA A 76 -20.63 -14.33 0.72
CA ALA A 76 -19.48 -13.63 0.17
C ALA A 76 -18.61 -14.71 -0.47
N GLY A 77 -18.33 -14.62 -1.78
CA GLY A 77 -17.47 -15.60 -2.44
C GLY A 77 -16.04 -15.44 -1.93
N SER A 78 -15.54 -16.40 -1.16
CA SER A 78 -14.12 -16.47 -0.81
C SER A 78 -13.36 -17.10 -1.98
N SER A 79 -12.43 -16.36 -2.56
CA SER A 79 -11.43 -16.88 -3.51
C SER A 79 -10.13 -17.19 -2.78
N ALA A 80 -9.48 -18.26 -3.20
CA ALA A 80 -8.18 -18.72 -2.71
C ALA A 80 -7.39 -19.34 -3.86
N SER A 81 -6.19 -19.81 -3.59
CA SER A 81 -5.34 -20.48 -4.58
C SER A 81 -5.23 -21.97 -4.28
N GLY A 82 -4.77 -22.74 -5.26
CA GLY A 82 -4.46 -24.16 -5.14
C GLY A 82 -3.42 -24.56 -6.17
N VAL A 83 -2.84 -25.75 -6.03
CA VAL A 83 -1.90 -26.32 -7.00
C VAL A 83 -2.26 -27.77 -7.33
N ILE A 84 -2.31 -28.10 -8.61
CA ILE A 84 -2.51 -29.47 -9.08
C ILE A 84 -1.19 -30.23 -8.87
N ILE A 85 -1.23 -31.33 -8.15
CA ILE A 85 -0.05 -32.18 -7.85
C ILE A 85 -0.10 -33.55 -8.53
N ASP A 86 -1.28 -33.94 -9.03
CA ASP A 86 -1.45 -35.18 -9.79
C ASP A 86 -2.39 -34.94 -10.98
N PRO A 87 -2.05 -35.40 -12.20
CA PRO A 87 -2.92 -35.32 -13.38
C PRO A 87 -4.29 -35.99 -13.21
N SER A 88 -4.50 -36.85 -12.20
CA SER A 88 -5.81 -37.37 -11.80
C SER A 88 -6.73 -36.32 -11.16
N GLY A 89 -6.26 -35.08 -11.02
CA GLY A 89 -7.02 -33.96 -10.48
C GLY A 89 -6.96 -33.81 -8.97
N LEU A 90 -5.85 -34.22 -8.34
CA LEU A 90 -5.57 -33.91 -6.94
C LEU A 90 -4.96 -32.50 -6.84
N VAL A 91 -5.55 -31.68 -5.97
CA VAL A 91 -5.19 -30.28 -5.80
C VAL A 91 -4.92 -29.99 -4.33
N LEU A 92 -3.72 -29.52 -4.01
CA LEU A 92 -3.39 -29.00 -2.68
C LEU A 92 -3.88 -27.56 -2.53
N THR A 93 -4.24 -27.20 -1.31
CA THR A 93 -4.65 -25.87 -0.88
C THR A 93 -4.33 -25.69 0.61
N ALA A 94 -4.54 -24.51 1.18
CA ALA A 94 -4.51 -24.34 2.63
C ALA A 94 -5.72 -25.02 3.29
N GLY A 95 -5.53 -25.55 4.50
CA GLY A 95 -6.58 -26.20 5.28
C GLY A 95 -7.76 -25.27 5.58
N HIS A 96 -7.49 -24.04 6.00
CA HIS A 96 -8.54 -23.05 6.29
C HIS A 96 -9.38 -22.63 5.07
N VAL A 97 -8.86 -22.85 3.85
CA VAL A 97 -9.60 -22.61 2.59
C VAL A 97 -10.66 -23.69 2.37
N GLY A 98 -10.31 -24.94 2.68
CA GLY A 98 -11.20 -26.10 2.57
C GLY A 98 -12.41 -26.05 3.50
N ASP A 99 -12.22 -25.50 4.71
CA ASP A 99 -13.18 -25.41 5.84
C ASP A 99 -13.71 -26.75 6.37
N GLN A 100 -14.19 -27.65 5.51
CA GLN A 100 -14.62 -29.00 5.89
C GLN A 100 -14.62 -29.96 4.69
N PRO A 101 -14.39 -31.28 4.91
CA PRO A 101 -14.57 -32.32 3.91
C PRO A 101 -15.94 -32.31 3.23
N GLY A 102 -15.99 -32.65 1.95
CA GLY A 102 -17.23 -32.76 1.17
C GLY A 102 -17.78 -31.43 0.64
N ARG A 103 -17.17 -30.29 0.97
CA ARG A 103 -17.53 -28.97 0.46
C ARG A 103 -17.32 -28.91 -1.04
N ARG A 104 -18.31 -28.38 -1.76
CA ARG A 104 -18.28 -28.26 -3.23
C ARG A 104 -17.82 -26.89 -3.66
N GLY A 105 -16.91 -26.85 -4.62
CA GLY A 105 -16.36 -25.63 -5.20
C GLY A 105 -16.23 -25.69 -6.72
N VAL A 106 -15.61 -24.65 -7.25
CA VAL A 106 -15.12 -24.59 -8.63
C VAL A 106 -13.66 -24.16 -8.56
N ILE A 107 -12.80 -24.87 -9.29
CA ILE A 107 -11.46 -24.37 -9.61
C ILE A 107 -11.45 -23.82 -11.03
N THR A 108 -10.65 -22.78 -11.27
CA THR A 108 -10.42 -22.19 -12.58
C THR A 108 -8.93 -22.27 -12.89
N LEU A 109 -8.56 -22.87 -14.02
CA LEU A 109 -7.19 -22.90 -14.51
C LEU A 109 -6.84 -21.58 -15.23
N PRO A 110 -5.55 -21.27 -15.42
CA PRO A 110 -5.13 -20.07 -16.14
C PRO A 110 -5.69 -19.99 -17.58
N ASP A 111 -5.80 -21.14 -18.25
CA ASP A 111 -6.41 -21.26 -19.59
C ASP A 111 -7.94 -21.02 -19.63
N GLY A 112 -8.55 -20.79 -18.46
CA GLY A 112 -9.98 -20.52 -18.29
C GLY A 112 -10.86 -21.76 -18.21
N ARG A 113 -10.32 -22.99 -18.23
CA ARG A 113 -11.09 -24.20 -17.93
C ARG A 113 -11.58 -24.13 -16.48
N GLU A 114 -12.87 -24.41 -16.27
CA GLU A 114 -13.49 -24.48 -14.95
C GLU A 114 -13.90 -25.92 -14.63
N PHE A 115 -13.50 -26.41 -13.46
CA PHE A 115 -13.86 -27.75 -13.01
C PHE A 115 -14.61 -27.71 -11.69
N ARG A 116 -15.61 -28.60 -11.56
CA ARG A 116 -16.28 -28.82 -10.27
C ARG A 116 -15.39 -29.65 -9.38
N VAL A 117 -15.32 -29.26 -8.11
CA VAL A 117 -14.45 -29.94 -7.15
C VAL A 117 -15.17 -30.27 -5.85
N ARG A 118 -14.57 -31.17 -5.06
CA ARG A 118 -14.95 -31.49 -3.70
C ARG A 118 -13.71 -31.52 -2.80
N THR A 119 -13.78 -30.95 -1.61
CA THR A 119 -12.74 -31.11 -0.58
C THR A 119 -12.72 -32.56 -0.05
N LEU A 120 -11.54 -33.16 0.06
CA LEU A 120 -11.34 -34.51 0.60
C LEU A 120 -11.05 -34.47 2.10
N GLY A 121 -9.95 -33.83 2.49
CA GLY A 121 -9.50 -33.69 3.88
C GLY A 121 -8.87 -32.32 4.13
N GLN A 122 -8.71 -31.98 5.41
CA GLN A 122 -7.94 -30.81 5.83
C GLN A 122 -7.27 -31.04 7.18
N ILE A 123 -6.19 -30.31 7.41
CA ILE A 123 -5.52 -30.13 8.70
C ILE A 123 -5.32 -28.63 8.86
N PHE A 124 -5.78 -28.09 10.00
CA PHE A 124 -5.62 -26.68 10.34
C PHE A 124 -5.36 -26.57 11.85
N GLU A 125 -4.26 -27.17 12.27
CA GLU A 125 -3.90 -27.34 13.68
C GLU A 125 -2.38 -27.24 13.85
N GLY A 126 -1.94 -26.60 14.94
CA GLY A 126 -0.52 -26.32 15.19
C GLY A 126 0.10 -25.51 14.05
N ASP A 127 1.21 -26.04 13.53
CA ASP A 127 2.03 -25.47 12.46
C ASP A 127 1.63 -25.96 11.05
N VAL A 128 0.51 -26.67 10.93
CA VAL A 128 0.08 -27.29 9.68
C VAL A 128 -1.27 -26.73 9.23
N ASP A 129 -1.31 -26.21 8.00
CA ASP A 129 -2.48 -25.63 7.36
C ASP A 129 -2.58 -26.16 5.92
N LEU A 130 -3.03 -27.40 5.78
CA LEU A 130 -3.03 -28.14 4.54
C LEU A 130 -4.41 -28.73 4.23
N GLY A 131 -4.85 -28.61 2.99
CA GLY A 131 -6.11 -29.14 2.51
C GLY A 131 -5.95 -29.82 1.16
N LEU A 132 -6.82 -30.80 0.89
CA LEU A 132 -6.83 -31.57 -0.35
C LEU A 132 -8.19 -31.46 -1.05
N ILE A 133 -8.16 -31.21 -2.35
CA ILE A 133 -9.32 -31.06 -3.22
C ILE A 133 -9.22 -32.07 -4.38
N GLN A 134 -10.34 -32.67 -4.73
CA GLN A 134 -10.47 -33.55 -5.89
C GLN A 134 -11.32 -32.90 -6.97
N ILE A 135 -10.80 -32.90 -8.21
CA ILE A 135 -11.58 -32.55 -9.40
C ILE A 135 -12.55 -33.68 -9.74
N LEU A 136 -13.80 -33.32 -10.04
CA LEU A 136 -14.89 -34.26 -10.29
C LEU A 136 -15.22 -34.36 -11.77
N ASN A 137 -15.48 -35.59 -12.23
CA ASN A 137 -15.89 -35.91 -13.61
C ASN A 137 -14.85 -35.45 -14.64
N LEU A 138 -13.58 -35.75 -14.40
CA LEU A 138 -12.53 -35.63 -15.41
C LEU A 138 -12.76 -36.65 -16.52
N ASP A 139 -12.61 -36.22 -17.77
CA ASP A 139 -12.60 -37.10 -18.93
C ASP A 139 -11.25 -37.85 -18.99
N GLU A 140 -11.23 -39.08 -19.50
CA GLU A 140 -9.99 -39.90 -19.56
C GLU A 140 -8.90 -39.29 -20.47
N GLU A 141 -9.27 -38.37 -21.36
CA GLU A 141 -8.38 -37.65 -22.28
C GLU A 141 -7.98 -36.26 -21.75
N GLU A 142 -8.42 -35.87 -20.54
CA GLU A 142 -8.14 -34.55 -19.99
C GLU A 142 -6.65 -34.42 -19.63
N ASP A 143 -5.97 -33.45 -20.25
CA ASP A 143 -4.57 -33.12 -19.97
C ASP A 143 -4.51 -32.02 -18.89
N LEU A 144 -4.17 -32.43 -17.67
CA LEU A 144 -4.03 -31.53 -16.53
C LEU A 144 -2.54 -31.31 -16.21
N PRO A 145 -2.09 -30.05 -16.13
CA PRO A 145 -0.75 -29.75 -15.65
C PRO A 145 -0.65 -30.10 -14.16
N ALA A 146 0.53 -30.56 -13.73
CA ALA A 146 0.79 -30.90 -12.33
C ALA A 146 2.23 -30.53 -11.94
N VAL A 147 2.42 -30.11 -10.69
CA VAL A 147 3.73 -29.79 -10.10
C VAL A 147 4.27 -31.00 -9.33
N GLU A 148 5.54 -31.34 -9.54
CA GLU A 148 6.23 -32.39 -8.79
C GLU A 148 6.54 -31.93 -7.35
N LEU A 149 6.35 -32.81 -6.36
CA LEU A 149 6.77 -32.55 -4.98
C LEU A 149 8.29 -32.63 -4.85
N ALA A 150 8.92 -31.69 -4.15
CA ALA A 150 10.32 -31.83 -3.75
C ALA A 150 10.51 -33.00 -2.77
N PRO A 151 11.70 -33.60 -2.67
CA PRO A 151 12.01 -34.60 -1.64
C PRO A 151 11.85 -34.05 -0.21
N GLU A 152 11.68 -34.94 0.77
CA GLU A 152 11.80 -34.60 2.20
C GLU A 152 13.23 -34.12 2.53
N ASP A 153 13.38 -33.28 3.56
CA ASP A 153 14.65 -32.69 4.02
C ASP A 153 15.42 -31.87 2.94
N ASP A 154 14.72 -31.38 1.90
CA ASP A 154 15.35 -30.70 0.75
C ASP A 154 15.55 -29.18 0.98
N LEU A 155 15.03 -28.62 2.07
CA LEU A 155 14.99 -27.17 2.30
C LEU A 155 16.12 -26.66 3.21
N GLN A 156 16.71 -25.52 2.84
CA GLN A 156 17.71 -24.83 3.66
C GLN A 156 17.42 -23.32 3.78
N ASP A 157 17.77 -22.73 4.93
CA ASP A 157 17.75 -21.28 5.13
C ASP A 157 18.60 -20.59 4.03
N GLY A 158 18.01 -19.61 3.35
CA GLY A 158 18.63 -18.84 2.28
C GLY A 158 18.36 -19.35 0.86
N ASP A 159 17.75 -20.52 0.69
CA ASP A 159 17.36 -21.04 -0.62
C ASP A 159 16.35 -20.12 -1.32
N TRP A 160 16.49 -19.99 -2.63
CA TRP A 160 15.56 -19.21 -3.45
C TRP A 160 14.28 -19.99 -3.70
N VAL A 161 13.17 -19.30 -3.51
CA VAL A 161 11.82 -19.84 -3.74
C VAL A 161 10.99 -18.83 -4.51
N LEU A 162 10.01 -19.37 -5.23
CA LEU A 162 8.99 -18.61 -5.93
C LEU A 162 7.63 -18.94 -5.34
N THR A 163 6.78 -17.93 -5.27
CA THR A 163 5.40 -18.09 -4.81
C THR A 163 4.45 -17.68 -5.92
N LEU A 164 3.48 -18.55 -6.24
CA LEU A 164 2.43 -18.28 -7.23
C LEU A 164 1.06 -18.21 -6.53
N GLY A 165 0.21 -17.29 -6.96
CA GLY A 165 -1.15 -17.22 -6.41
C GLY A 165 -2.06 -16.17 -7.02
N TYR A 166 -3.33 -16.27 -6.67
CA TYR A 166 -4.41 -15.37 -7.09
C TYR A 166 -4.73 -14.34 -5.99
N ALA A 167 -3.74 -13.53 -5.62
CA ALA A 167 -3.94 -12.42 -4.68
C ALA A 167 -5.13 -11.54 -5.08
N ALA A 168 -6.05 -11.34 -4.14
CA ALA A 168 -7.31 -10.64 -4.35
C ALA A 168 -7.11 -9.19 -4.81
N ALA A 169 -6.01 -8.54 -4.40
CA ALA A 169 -5.69 -7.16 -4.78
C ALA A 169 -5.40 -6.99 -6.30
N ILE A 170 -5.00 -8.06 -6.98
CA ILE A 170 -4.52 -8.04 -8.37
C ILE A 170 -5.20 -9.07 -9.29
N SER A 171 -6.02 -9.96 -8.73
CA SER A 171 -6.67 -11.07 -9.47
C SER A 171 -8.19 -10.89 -9.57
N GLU A 172 -8.69 -9.64 -9.64
CA GLU A 172 -10.12 -9.35 -9.76
C GLU A 172 -10.71 -9.82 -11.11
N ALA A 173 -9.88 -10.01 -12.14
CA ALA A 173 -10.29 -10.56 -13.42
C ALA A 173 -10.34 -12.10 -13.37
N ARG A 174 -11.47 -12.69 -13.80
CA ARG A 174 -11.66 -14.16 -13.86
C ARG A 174 -10.74 -14.92 -14.83
N ARG A 175 -9.83 -14.21 -15.53
CA ARG A 175 -8.92 -14.72 -16.56
C ARG A 175 -7.58 -14.01 -16.42
N ALA A 176 -6.91 -14.25 -15.31
CA ALA A 176 -5.54 -13.78 -15.10
C ALA A 176 -4.69 -15.00 -14.76
N ASP A 177 -3.44 -15.01 -15.21
CA ASP A 177 -2.45 -15.97 -14.74
C ASP A 177 -2.19 -15.76 -13.24
N PRO A 178 -1.74 -16.79 -12.51
CA PRO A 178 -1.26 -16.62 -11.14
C PRO A 178 -0.11 -15.61 -11.11
N ALA A 179 -0.10 -14.73 -10.12
CA ALA A 179 0.99 -13.78 -9.95
C ALA A 179 2.19 -14.44 -9.27
N ALA A 180 3.38 -14.30 -9.85
CA ALA A 180 4.64 -14.78 -9.31
C ALA A 180 5.29 -13.76 -8.37
N ARG A 181 6.00 -14.25 -7.35
CA ARG A 181 6.89 -13.47 -6.46
C ARG A 181 8.14 -14.29 -6.16
N ILE A 182 9.23 -13.61 -5.87
CA ILE A 182 10.49 -14.25 -5.50
C ILE A 182 10.83 -13.97 -4.04
N GLY A 183 11.45 -14.95 -3.39
CA GLY A 183 11.98 -14.78 -2.07
C GLY A 183 13.04 -15.81 -1.70
N ARG A 184 13.41 -15.77 -0.44
CA ARG A 184 14.29 -16.72 0.22
C ARG A 184 13.60 -17.38 1.40
N ILE A 185 14.01 -18.62 1.67
CA ILE A 185 13.66 -19.31 2.91
C ILE A 185 14.37 -18.60 4.07
N VAL A 186 13.59 -18.13 5.04
CA VAL A 186 14.06 -17.42 6.24
C VAL A 186 14.25 -18.39 7.40
N ALA A 187 13.39 -19.40 7.48
CA ALA A 187 13.47 -20.47 8.47
C ALA A 187 12.66 -21.67 8.00
N VAL A 188 13.11 -22.86 8.36
CA VAL A 188 12.33 -24.10 8.34
C VAL A 188 12.26 -24.61 9.78
N ASP A 189 11.05 -24.80 10.31
CA ASP A 189 10.87 -25.31 11.68
C ASP A 189 9.54 -26.05 11.81
N GLY A 190 9.58 -27.26 12.36
CA GLY A 190 8.43 -28.14 12.41
C GLY A 190 7.79 -28.30 11.03
N GLY A 191 6.52 -27.90 10.91
CA GLY A 191 5.72 -28.06 9.69
C GLY A 191 5.68 -26.83 8.82
N GLU A 192 6.36 -25.78 9.26
CA GLU A 192 6.32 -24.47 8.66
C GLU A 192 7.61 -24.16 7.90
N ILE A 193 7.39 -23.49 6.78
CA ILE A 193 8.42 -22.77 6.05
C ILE A 193 8.11 -21.28 6.16
N ALA A 194 9.09 -20.50 6.62
CA ALA A 194 9.04 -19.05 6.60
C ALA A 194 9.80 -18.53 5.38
N VAL A 195 9.17 -17.66 4.60
CA VAL A 195 9.77 -17.07 3.39
C VAL A 195 9.62 -15.56 3.37
N ASP A 196 10.53 -14.89 2.68
CA ASP A 196 10.51 -13.43 2.54
C ASP A 196 9.80 -12.92 1.27
N SER A 197 9.31 -13.84 0.42
CA SER A 197 8.39 -13.49 -0.67
C SER A 197 7.08 -12.97 -0.06
N PRO A 198 6.54 -11.83 -0.54
CA PRO A 198 5.33 -11.28 0.04
C PRO A 198 4.09 -12.11 -0.34
N PHE A 199 3.18 -12.31 0.62
CA PHE A 199 1.85 -12.92 0.41
C PHE A 199 0.74 -11.89 0.60
N ASP A 200 -0.41 -12.07 -0.04
CA ASP A 200 -1.63 -11.30 0.17
C ASP A 200 -2.86 -12.22 0.34
N ALA A 201 -3.98 -11.66 0.76
CA ALA A 201 -5.25 -12.38 0.80
C ALA A 201 -5.57 -12.94 -0.60
N GLY A 202 -5.91 -14.22 -0.67
CA GLY A 202 -6.15 -14.94 -1.94
C GLY A 202 -4.97 -15.81 -2.39
N ASP A 203 -3.75 -15.55 -1.91
CA ASP A 203 -2.59 -16.42 -2.18
C ASP A 203 -2.65 -17.72 -1.37
N SER A 204 -3.36 -17.74 -0.24
CA SER A 204 -3.55 -18.95 0.59
C SER A 204 -3.95 -20.16 -0.24
N GLY A 205 -3.17 -21.23 -0.11
CA GLY A 205 -3.26 -22.47 -0.88
C GLY A 205 -2.43 -22.52 -2.16
N GLY A 206 -1.84 -21.42 -2.61
CA GLY A 206 -0.94 -21.37 -3.76
C GLY A 206 0.40 -22.07 -3.47
N PRO A 207 1.14 -22.46 -4.51
CA PRO A 207 2.40 -23.17 -4.34
C PRO A 207 3.55 -22.22 -3.99
N ILE A 208 4.43 -22.70 -3.12
CA ILE A 208 5.81 -22.23 -2.96
C ILE A 208 6.68 -23.27 -3.66
N ILE A 209 7.42 -22.86 -4.69
CA ILE A 209 8.27 -23.74 -5.50
C ILE A 209 9.74 -23.34 -5.42
N ASP A 210 10.65 -24.28 -5.63
CA ASP A 210 12.07 -24.00 -5.83
C ASP A 210 12.36 -23.49 -7.25
N LEU A 211 13.62 -23.14 -7.53
CA LEU A 211 14.07 -22.72 -8.86
C LEU A 211 14.18 -23.87 -9.89
N ASP A 212 13.86 -25.11 -9.50
CA ASP A 212 13.70 -26.25 -10.42
C ASP A 212 12.21 -26.52 -10.73
N GLY A 213 11.29 -25.72 -10.18
CA GLY A 213 9.84 -25.86 -10.38
C GLY A 213 9.18 -26.92 -9.50
N ARG A 214 9.86 -27.46 -8.49
CA ARG A 214 9.27 -28.44 -7.55
C ARG A 214 8.55 -27.75 -6.40
N LEU A 215 7.44 -28.33 -5.96
CA LEU A 215 6.68 -27.85 -4.81
C LEU A 215 7.45 -28.09 -3.51
N VAL A 216 7.75 -27.02 -2.79
CA VAL A 216 8.42 -27.04 -1.48
C VAL A 216 7.51 -26.61 -0.33
N GLY A 217 6.35 -26.03 -0.64
CA GLY A 217 5.38 -25.67 0.38
C GLY A 217 4.07 -25.13 -0.18
N ILE A 218 3.11 -24.93 0.72
CA ILE A 218 1.79 -24.34 0.43
C ILE A 218 1.64 -23.05 1.24
N VAL A 219 1.24 -21.97 0.57
CA VAL A 219 0.98 -20.67 1.21
C VAL A 219 -0.12 -20.81 2.25
N SER A 220 0.17 -20.45 3.52
CA SER A 220 -0.80 -20.49 4.61
C SER A 220 -1.25 -19.07 5.00
N ARG A 221 -0.36 -18.29 5.62
CA ARG A 221 -0.72 -17.03 6.29
C ARG A 221 0.30 -15.91 6.08
N CYS A 222 -0.24 -14.70 6.03
CA CYS A 222 0.55 -13.47 6.03
C CYS A 222 1.14 -13.22 7.42
N GLY A 223 2.45 -12.97 7.49
CA GLY A 223 3.07 -12.47 8.71
C GLY A 223 2.74 -11.02 8.99
N HIS A 224 3.17 -10.54 10.15
CA HIS A 224 3.07 -9.13 10.53
C HIS A 224 3.88 -8.24 9.57
N GLU A 225 5.10 -8.66 9.29
CA GLU A 225 5.97 -8.01 8.32
C GLU A 225 5.75 -8.59 6.91
N SER A 226 5.89 -7.76 5.87
CA SER A 226 5.80 -8.16 4.45
C SER A 226 6.75 -9.31 4.08
N TRP A 227 7.83 -9.48 4.84
CA TRP A 227 8.95 -10.36 4.56
C TRP A 227 9.06 -11.56 5.50
N GLN A 228 8.02 -11.83 6.29
CA GLN A 228 7.98 -12.98 7.19
C GLN A 228 6.68 -13.75 7.00
N ASN A 229 6.50 -14.36 5.84
CA ASN A 229 5.26 -15.08 5.55
C ASN A 229 5.44 -16.58 5.72
N ILE A 230 4.35 -17.25 6.09
CA ILE A 230 4.39 -18.64 6.55
C ILE A 230 3.60 -19.52 5.60
N GLY A 231 4.22 -20.63 5.21
CA GLY A 231 3.58 -21.73 4.51
C GLY A 231 3.75 -23.05 5.25
N THR A 232 2.98 -24.05 4.86
CA THR A 232 3.23 -25.44 5.26
C THR A 232 4.32 -26.02 4.37
N GLY A 233 5.41 -26.50 4.96
CA GLY A 233 6.59 -26.99 4.26
C GLY A 233 6.46 -28.43 3.73
N ILE A 234 7.42 -28.83 2.89
CA ILE A 234 7.41 -30.11 2.16
C ILE A 234 7.33 -31.34 3.06
N ASP A 235 8.02 -31.33 4.21
CA ASP A 235 8.03 -32.47 5.13
C ASP A 235 6.63 -32.72 5.71
N ALA A 236 5.91 -31.66 6.07
CA ALA A 236 4.53 -31.76 6.52
C ALA A 236 3.60 -32.22 5.38
N ILE A 237 3.83 -31.77 4.14
CA ILE A 237 3.06 -32.22 2.98
C ILE A 237 3.21 -33.74 2.80
N HIS A 238 4.43 -34.29 2.79
CA HIS A 238 4.65 -35.74 2.70
C HIS A 238 4.03 -36.50 3.87
N ALA A 239 4.19 -35.99 5.10
CA ALA A 239 3.68 -36.65 6.29
C ALA A 239 2.14 -36.76 6.31
N PHE A 240 1.43 -35.74 5.79
CA PHE A 240 -0.02 -35.65 5.93
C PHE A 240 -0.81 -35.95 4.64
N LEU A 241 -0.20 -35.91 3.46
CA LEU A 241 -0.89 -36.19 2.20
C LEU A 241 -1.62 -37.55 2.19
N PRO A 242 -1.03 -38.69 2.63
CA PRO A 242 -1.72 -39.98 2.66
C PRO A 242 -2.97 -39.98 3.57
N ARG A 243 -2.98 -39.13 4.60
CA ARG A 243 -4.12 -38.99 5.53
C ARG A 243 -5.24 -38.16 4.92
N LEU A 244 -4.90 -37.09 4.20
CA LEU A 244 -5.87 -36.24 3.52
C LEU A 244 -6.66 -36.96 2.42
N GLU A 245 -6.06 -38.01 1.83
CA GLU A 245 -6.73 -38.91 0.88
C GLU A 245 -7.70 -39.88 1.55
N SER A 246 -7.54 -40.13 2.85
CA SER A 246 -8.39 -41.03 3.62
C SER A 246 -9.61 -40.30 4.20
N GLU A 247 -10.80 -40.93 4.18
CA GLU A 247 -12.00 -40.35 4.82
C GLU A 247 -11.97 -40.44 6.36
N ASP A 248 -10.88 -40.97 6.95
CA ASP A 248 -10.73 -41.26 8.38
C ASP A 248 -9.56 -40.45 8.99
N LEU A 249 -9.88 -39.21 9.41
CA LEU A 249 -8.97 -38.35 10.18
C LEU A 249 -9.05 -38.73 11.67
N GLY A 250 -8.47 -39.87 12.07
CA GLY A 250 -8.39 -40.31 13.47
C GLY A 250 -7.72 -39.29 14.42
N ASP A 251 -7.47 -39.62 15.71
CA ASP A 251 -6.88 -38.69 16.70
C ASP A 251 -5.56 -38.04 16.19
N LEU A 252 -5.64 -36.79 15.73
CA LEU A 252 -4.53 -35.99 15.20
C LEU A 252 -3.58 -35.50 16.31
N ASP A 253 -4.06 -35.47 17.56
CA ASP A 253 -3.35 -34.92 18.72
C ASP A 253 -1.96 -35.57 18.92
N GLN A 254 -1.82 -36.87 18.65
CA GLN A 254 -0.58 -37.61 18.92
C GLN A 254 0.48 -37.42 17.82
N ASP A 255 0.06 -37.10 16.59
CA ASP A 255 0.96 -36.82 15.46
C ASP A 255 1.37 -35.35 15.42
N LEU A 256 0.53 -34.42 15.87
CA LEU A 256 0.79 -32.98 15.87
C LEU A 256 1.71 -32.53 17.03
N GLU A 257 1.87 -33.34 18.08
CA GLU A 257 2.82 -33.06 19.17
C GLU A 257 4.27 -32.89 18.66
N ASP A 258 4.64 -33.60 17.59
CA ASP A 258 5.96 -33.57 16.95
C ASP A 258 6.17 -32.35 16.02
N TRP A 259 5.10 -31.61 15.69
CA TRP A 259 5.10 -30.46 14.77
C TRP A 259 4.81 -29.14 15.50
N ASN A 260 5.43 -28.93 16.67
CA ASN A 260 5.42 -27.66 17.40
C ASN A 260 6.75 -26.92 17.20
N GLY A 261 6.85 -26.18 16.12
CA GLY A 261 7.88 -25.20 15.83
C GLY A 261 7.58 -23.84 16.45
N ASN A 262 8.62 -23.02 16.52
CA ASN A 262 8.53 -21.61 16.84
C ASN A 262 9.34 -20.90 15.75
N THR A 263 8.71 -20.67 14.60
CA THR A 263 9.22 -19.87 13.46
C THR A 263 9.36 -18.39 13.85
N GLY A 264 10.11 -18.12 14.91
CA GLY A 264 10.26 -16.84 15.58
C GLY A 264 11.59 -16.14 15.31
N ARG A 265 12.32 -16.50 14.25
CA ARG A 265 13.58 -15.82 13.90
C ARG A 265 13.29 -14.46 13.25
N ARG A 266 13.86 -13.40 13.85
CA ARG A 266 13.60 -11.97 13.58
C ARG A 266 14.80 -11.25 12.95
N SER A 267 15.49 -11.86 11.97
CA SER A 267 16.63 -11.20 11.31
C SER A 267 16.40 -11.05 9.83
N THR A 268 16.75 -9.89 9.29
CA THR A 268 16.77 -9.59 7.85
C THR A 268 18.04 -10.08 7.16
N ARG A 269 19.01 -10.64 7.90
CA ARG A 269 20.21 -11.20 7.29
C ARG A 269 19.84 -12.36 6.39
N ASP A 270 20.53 -12.44 5.26
CA ASP A 270 20.43 -13.53 4.28
C ASP A 270 19.07 -13.59 3.56
N THR A 271 18.23 -12.56 3.73
CA THR A 271 16.99 -12.31 2.97
C THR A 271 17.29 -11.52 1.67
N LYS A 272 16.34 -11.47 0.74
CA LYS A 272 16.42 -10.61 -0.45
C LYS A 272 16.48 -9.10 -0.12
N ARG A 273 16.19 -8.74 1.13
CA ARG A 273 16.19 -7.36 1.64
C ARG A 273 17.44 -7.02 2.44
N ASP A 274 18.44 -7.90 2.50
CA ASP A 274 19.70 -7.61 3.19
C ASP A 274 20.35 -6.38 2.56
N PRO A 275 20.58 -5.28 3.30
CA PRO A 275 21.19 -4.07 2.72
C PRO A 275 22.57 -4.32 2.12
N ARG A 276 23.30 -5.33 2.61
CA ARG A 276 24.60 -5.71 2.05
C ARG A 276 24.43 -6.35 0.67
N PHE A 277 23.34 -7.08 0.46
CA PHE A 277 23.01 -7.65 -0.84
C PHE A 277 22.56 -6.56 -1.82
N LEU A 278 21.66 -5.68 -1.39
CA LEU A 278 21.18 -4.57 -2.23
C LEU A 278 22.33 -3.67 -2.68
N ALA A 279 23.29 -3.37 -1.80
CA ALA A 279 24.48 -2.60 -2.16
C ALA A 279 25.34 -3.24 -3.27
N THR A 280 25.23 -4.54 -3.53
CA THR A 280 25.90 -5.19 -4.67
C THR A 280 25.27 -4.82 -6.02
N LEU A 281 24.02 -4.32 -6.00
CA LEU A 281 23.25 -3.92 -7.17
C LEU A 281 23.39 -2.43 -7.52
N ASP A 282 23.95 -1.61 -6.62
CA ASP A 282 24.19 -0.17 -6.85
C ASP A 282 24.91 0.16 -8.18
N PRO A 283 25.84 -0.67 -8.72
CA PRO A 283 26.42 -0.40 -10.03
C PRO A 283 25.40 -0.38 -11.18
N LEU A 284 24.25 -1.04 -11.04
CA LEU A 284 23.16 -1.05 -12.02
C LEU A 284 22.32 0.22 -11.96
N THR A 285 22.11 0.77 -10.75
CA THR A 285 21.18 1.89 -10.50
C THR A 285 21.88 3.23 -10.38
N SER A 286 23.09 3.28 -9.82
CA SER A 286 23.85 4.52 -9.58
C SER A 286 24.05 5.41 -10.83
N PRO A 287 24.09 4.90 -12.08
CA PRO A 287 24.09 5.76 -13.25
C PRO A 287 22.82 6.62 -13.39
N THR A 288 21.70 6.23 -12.76
CA THR A 288 20.42 6.96 -12.80
C THR A 288 20.33 8.09 -11.76
N ARG A 289 21.24 8.14 -10.78
CA ARG A 289 21.25 9.12 -9.66
C ARG A 289 21.05 10.56 -10.12
N GLU A 290 21.72 11.00 -11.18
CA GLU A 290 21.61 12.37 -11.71
C GLU A 290 20.22 12.68 -12.31
N GLY A 291 19.43 11.64 -12.58
CA GLY A 291 18.07 11.74 -13.09
C GLY A 291 17.01 11.69 -11.99
N ILE A 292 17.38 11.63 -10.72
CA ILE A 292 16.43 11.60 -9.60
C ILE A 292 16.43 12.97 -8.91
N VAL A 293 15.23 13.46 -8.57
CA VAL A 293 15.00 14.77 -7.96
C VAL A 293 14.12 14.58 -6.74
N GLU A 294 14.55 15.08 -5.59
CA GLU A 294 13.69 15.14 -4.41
C GLU A 294 12.75 16.35 -4.53
N LEU A 295 11.44 16.15 -4.47
CA LEU A 295 10.49 17.25 -4.37
C LEU A 295 10.15 17.44 -2.90
N ARG A 296 10.60 18.54 -2.31
CA ARG A 296 10.46 18.84 -0.88
C ARG A 296 9.59 20.07 -0.66
N ASN A 297 8.88 20.12 0.46
CA ASN A 297 8.33 21.36 0.99
C ASN A 297 9.02 21.63 2.32
N GLU A 298 9.78 22.73 2.39
CA GLU A 298 10.75 22.97 3.46
C GLU A 298 11.69 21.76 3.59
N ASP A 299 11.88 21.22 4.79
CA ASP A 299 12.73 20.06 5.03
C ASP A 299 12.04 18.72 4.75
N ARG A 300 10.75 18.70 4.39
CA ARG A 300 9.96 17.47 4.24
C ARG A 300 9.93 16.98 2.79
N LEU A 301 10.26 15.72 2.58
CA LEU A 301 10.05 15.04 1.29
C LEU A 301 8.56 14.92 0.98
N VAL A 302 8.15 15.35 -0.22
CA VAL A 302 6.78 15.25 -0.74
C VAL A 302 6.63 14.00 -1.60
N THR A 303 7.56 13.83 -2.54
CA THR A 303 7.64 12.71 -3.48
C THR A 303 9.00 12.77 -4.19
N LEU A 304 9.39 11.68 -4.84
CA LEU A 304 10.50 11.68 -5.78
C LEU A 304 10.02 12.04 -7.18
N GLY A 305 10.92 12.62 -7.97
CA GLY A 305 10.73 12.93 -9.38
C GLY A 305 11.86 12.36 -10.23
N THR A 306 11.55 12.10 -11.51
CA THR A 306 12.51 11.60 -12.50
C THR A 306 12.70 12.63 -13.61
N VAL A 307 13.94 12.94 -13.97
CA VAL A 307 14.29 13.86 -15.05
C VAL A 307 14.00 13.19 -16.40
N VAL A 308 13.24 13.89 -17.26
CA VAL A 308 12.84 13.39 -18.59
C VAL A 308 13.33 14.27 -19.73
N GLY A 309 14.00 15.38 -19.42
CA GLY A 309 14.53 16.30 -20.41
C GLY A 309 15.28 17.47 -19.79
N GLU A 310 15.64 18.43 -20.62
CA GLU A 310 16.17 19.72 -20.17
C GLU A 310 15.08 20.49 -19.43
N ASP A 311 15.33 20.88 -18.19
CA ASP A 311 14.39 21.59 -17.32
C ASP A 311 13.04 20.86 -17.11
N ARG A 312 13.00 19.53 -17.28
CA ARG A 312 11.76 18.73 -17.21
C ARG A 312 11.90 17.55 -16.26
N VAL A 313 10.97 17.47 -15.31
CA VAL A 313 10.86 16.39 -14.33
C VAL A 313 9.44 15.85 -14.35
N ILE A 314 9.27 14.54 -14.24
CA ILE A 314 7.97 13.92 -13.95
C ILE A 314 7.92 13.49 -12.49
N ALA A 315 6.72 13.56 -11.91
CA ALA A 315 6.45 13.03 -10.58
C ALA A 315 5.03 12.49 -10.50
N LYS A 316 4.69 11.80 -9.41
CA LYS A 316 3.31 11.35 -9.18
C LYS A 316 2.42 12.52 -8.82
N ALA A 317 1.42 12.81 -9.65
CA ALA A 317 0.53 13.96 -9.51
C ALA A 317 -0.22 13.92 -8.18
N SER A 318 -0.81 12.79 -7.78
CA SER A 318 -1.58 12.68 -6.54
C SER A 318 -0.76 12.84 -5.25
N LEU A 319 0.54 12.55 -5.26
CA LEU A 319 1.44 12.84 -4.13
C LEU A 319 1.89 14.29 -4.14
N PHE A 320 2.37 14.77 -5.30
CA PHE A 320 2.81 16.15 -5.47
C PHE A 320 1.70 17.17 -5.20
N ALA A 321 0.46 16.83 -5.56
CA ALA A 321 -0.71 17.67 -5.49
C ALA A 321 -0.83 18.39 -4.15
N ARG A 322 -0.52 17.75 -3.02
CA ARG A 322 -0.71 18.34 -1.68
C ARG A 322 0.21 19.53 -1.42
N GLN A 323 1.39 19.56 -2.03
CA GLN A 323 2.43 20.57 -1.79
C GLN A 323 2.79 21.38 -3.05
N SER A 324 1.99 21.24 -4.11
CA SER A 324 2.26 21.79 -5.45
C SER A 324 2.51 23.30 -5.53
N ARG A 325 2.14 24.08 -4.51
CA ARG A 325 2.37 25.54 -4.49
C ARG A 325 3.73 25.93 -3.89
N ASN A 326 4.32 25.06 -3.07
CA ASN A 326 5.48 25.37 -2.24
C ASN A 326 6.64 24.40 -2.46
N ALA A 327 6.49 23.42 -3.37
CA ALA A 327 7.49 22.38 -3.56
C ALA A 327 8.75 22.94 -4.25
N MET A 328 9.89 22.60 -3.66
CA MET A 328 11.24 22.84 -4.16
C MET A 328 11.81 21.51 -4.63
N ALA A 329 12.36 21.49 -5.84
CA ALA A 329 13.16 20.40 -6.36
C ALA A 329 14.59 20.50 -5.85
N VAL A 330 15.07 19.47 -5.15
CA VAL A 330 16.44 19.35 -4.65
C VAL A 330 17.16 18.28 -5.46
N PHE A 331 18.27 18.63 -6.08
CA PHE A 331 19.03 17.72 -6.96
C PHE A 331 20.50 18.09 -7.05
N ALA A 332 21.34 17.15 -7.49
CA ALA A 332 22.73 17.40 -7.80
C ALA A 332 22.86 18.10 -9.16
N SER A 333 23.41 19.32 -9.17
CA SER A 333 23.62 20.09 -10.41
C SER A 333 24.50 19.31 -11.40
N PRO A 334 24.03 19.03 -12.62
CA PRO A 334 24.82 18.31 -13.63
C PRO A 334 26.12 19.05 -14.02
N THR A 335 26.15 20.37 -13.83
CA THR A 335 27.31 21.22 -14.17
C THR A 335 28.34 21.31 -13.06
N THR A 336 27.90 21.30 -11.79
CA THR A 336 28.77 21.62 -10.64
C THR A 336 28.93 20.47 -9.64
N GLY A 337 28.08 19.44 -9.72
CA GLY A 337 28.00 18.35 -8.75
C GLY A 337 27.53 18.76 -7.36
N ARG A 338 27.09 20.02 -7.19
CA ARG A 338 26.58 20.53 -5.90
C ARG A 338 25.07 20.35 -5.84
N THR A 339 24.55 20.07 -4.65
CA THR A 339 23.12 20.10 -4.38
C THR A 339 22.58 21.53 -4.57
N VAL A 340 21.52 21.66 -5.38
CA VAL A 340 20.79 22.90 -5.65
C VAL A 340 19.32 22.67 -5.33
N ALA A 341 18.61 23.74 -4.96
CA ALA A 341 17.17 23.74 -4.74
C ALA A 341 16.52 24.76 -5.69
N GLU A 342 15.55 24.33 -6.50
CA GLU A 342 14.85 25.14 -7.50
C GLU A 342 13.34 24.96 -7.40
N THR A 343 12.56 25.94 -7.84
CA THR A 343 11.09 25.82 -7.83
C THR A 343 10.62 24.74 -8.81
N ALA A 344 9.72 23.86 -8.34
CA ALA A 344 9.07 22.87 -9.19
C ALA A 344 7.70 23.37 -9.65
N THR A 345 7.60 23.83 -10.89
CA THR A 345 6.36 24.43 -11.43
C THR A 345 5.57 23.39 -12.24
N PRO A 346 4.30 23.10 -11.90
CA PRO A 346 3.48 22.16 -12.67
C PRO A 346 3.14 22.71 -14.06
N LEU A 347 3.49 21.94 -15.09
CA LEU A 347 3.23 22.28 -16.49
C LEU A 347 2.03 21.53 -17.06
N ALA A 348 1.90 20.23 -16.79
CA ALA A 348 0.83 19.41 -17.36
C ALA A 348 0.55 18.19 -16.49
N ILE A 349 -0.61 17.57 -16.65
CA ILE A 349 -0.98 16.34 -15.94
C ILE A 349 -1.50 15.31 -16.94
N ASP A 350 -0.94 14.10 -16.87
CA ASP A 350 -1.59 12.91 -17.40
C ASP A 350 -2.37 12.25 -16.26
N ALA A 351 -3.69 12.37 -16.32
CA ALA A 351 -4.55 11.85 -15.26
C ALA A 351 -4.72 10.33 -15.31
N GLU A 352 -4.48 9.69 -16.45
CA GLU A 352 -4.49 8.23 -16.56
C GLU A 352 -3.28 7.65 -15.85
N LEU A 353 -2.09 8.22 -16.07
CA LEU A 353 -0.84 7.75 -15.47
C LEU A 353 -0.57 8.34 -14.08
N ASP A 354 -1.47 9.20 -13.57
CA ASP A 354 -1.26 9.98 -12.34
C ASP A 354 0.12 10.68 -12.31
N LEU A 355 0.47 11.28 -13.45
CA LEU A 355 1.76 11.89 -13.71
C LEU A 355 1.61 13.41 -13.82
N VAL A 356 2.49 14.15 -13.17
CA VAL A 356 2.64 15.59 -13.36
C VAL A 356 3.98 15.86 -14.04
N LEU A 357 3.96 16.64 -15.12
CA LEU A 357 5.14 17.22 -15.74
C LEU A 357 5.45 18.54 -15.06
N LEU A 358 6.69 18.70 -14.62
CA LEU A 358 7.19 19.86 -13.88
C LEU A 358 8.30 20.55 -14.68
N GLU A 359 8.32 21.88 -14.60
CA GLU A 359 9.49 22.68 -14.93
C GLU A 359 10.38 22.79 -13.70
N VAL A 360 11.65 22.41 -13.85
CA VAL A 360 12.68 22.51 -12.82
C VAL A 360 13.96 23.01 -13.49
N PRO A 361 14.28 24.32 -13.43
CA PRO A 361 15.44 24.86 -14.11
C PRO A 361 16.76 24.19 -13.68
N GLY A 362 17.62 23.84 -14.65
CA GLY A 362 18.96 23.34 -14.41
C GLY A 362 19.10 21.82 -14.30
N VAL A 363 18.01 21.06 -14.39
CA VAL A 363 18.09 19.60 -14.55
C VAL A 363 18.37 19.24 -16.01
N ALA A 364 19.05 18.12 -16.23
CA ALA A 364 19.28 17.58 -17.55
C ALA A 364 19.25 16.05 -17.50
N MET A 365 18.60 15.43 -18.48
CA MET A 365 18.45 13.98 -18.52
C MET A 365 19.80 13.28 -18.72
N PRO A 366 20.24 12.41 -17.78
CA PRO A 366 21.49 11.67 -17.92
C PRO A 366 21.40 10.62 -19.04
N ASP A 367 22.55 10.20 -19.57
CA ASP A 367 22.60 9.22 -20.67
C ASP A 367 22.08 7.83 -20.26
N SER A 368 22.19 7.48 -18.97
CA SER A 368 21.66 6.25 -18.40
C SER A 368 20.15 6.10 -18.64
N LEU A 369 19.38 7.17 -18.43
CA LEU A 369 17.93 7.15 -18.65
C LEU A 369 17.53 7.14 -20.13
N LYS A 370 18.49 7.23 -21.07
CA LYS A 370 18.23 7.10 -22.51
C LYS A 370 18.40 5.67 -23.01
N LYS A 371 19.00 4.79 -22.21
CA LYS A 371 19.26 3.40 -22.57
C LYS A 371 18.05 2.55 -22.18
N LEU A 372 17.10 2.43 -23.10
CA LEU A 372 15.87 1.66 -22.89
C LEU A 372 16.14 0.17 -23.05
N ARG A 373 15.45 -0.64 -22.24
CA ARG A 373 15.37 -2.08 -22.47
C ARG A 373 14.64 -2.33 -23.79
N VAL A 374 15.16 -3.24 -24.60
CA VAL A 374 14.57 -3.66 -25.88
C VAL A 374 14.09 -5.11 -25.88
N ASP A 375 14.57 -5.90 -24.90
CA ASP A 375 14.16 -7.28 -24.75
C ASP A 375 12.75 -7.33 -24.15
N PRO A 376 11.89 -8.29 -24.59
CA PRO A 376 10.60 -8.50 -23.97
C PRO A 376 10.69 -8.67 -22.45
N ILE A 377 9.60 -8.32 -21.78
CA ILE A 377 9.45 -8.50 -20.35
C ILE A 377 8.40 -9.60 -20.16
N GLU A 378 8.80 -10.66 -19.46
CA GLU A 378 7.95 -11.81 -19.15
C GLU A 378 7.95 -12.06 -17.64
N SER A 379 6.99 -12.85 -17.16
CA SER A 379 6.90 -13.26 -15.76
C SER A 379 8.20 -13.90 -15.29
N GLY A 380 8.72 -13.45 -14.15
CA GLY A 380 10.03 -13.88 -13.62
C GLY A 380 11.21 -12.97 -13.99
N THR A 381 11.06 -12.03 -14.93
CA THR A 381 12.11 -11.03 -15.24
C THR A 381 12.47 -10.24 -13.97
N LEU A 382 13.75 -10.15 -13.63
CA LEU A 382 14.25 -9.43 -12.45
C LEU A 382 14.43 -7.95 -12.75
N LEU A 383 13.81 -7.12 -11.92
CA LEU A 383 13.86 -5.66 -12.00
C LEU A 383 14.39 -5.06 -10.69
N VAL A 384 15.20 -4.02 -10.82
CA VAL A 384 15.80 -3.29 -9.70
C VAL A 384 15.19 -1.89 -9.64
N VAL A 385 14.75 -1.51 -8.45
CA VAL A 385 14.14 -0.20 -8.16
C VAL A 385 15.15 0.66 -7.41
N THR A 386 15.27 1.91 -7.80
CA THR A 386 16.22 2.85 -7.20
C THR A 386 15.63 3.55 -5.97
N ASP A 387 16.48 4.00 -5.05
CA ASP A 387 16.09 4.94 -3.99
C ASP A 387 16.30 6.41 -4.44
N ASP A 388 16.15 7.34 -3.49
CA ASP A 388 16.38 8.77 -3.67
C ASP A 388 17.85 9.14 -3.91
N ASP A 389 18.77 8.34 -3.39
CA ASP A 389 20.21 8.44 -3.66
C ASP A 389 20.61 7.78 -5.00
N GLY A 390 19.69 7.13 -5.71
CA GLY A 390 19.96 6.38 -6.94
C GLY A 390 20.69 5.05 -6.74
N ASP A 391 20.80 4.59 -5.50
CA ASP A 391 21.28 3.25 -5.14
C ASP A 391 20.11 2.26 -5.19
N ALA A 392 20.38 0.96 -4.97
CA ALA A 392 19.35 -0.05 -5.09
C ALA A 392 18.45 -0.10 -3.85
N ALA A 393 17.23 0.40 -3.94
CA ALA A 393 16.24 0.35 -2.86
C ALA A 393 15.74 -1.07 -2.61
N ALA A 394 15.42 -1.77 -3.70
CA ALA A 394 14.85 -3.10 -3.71
C ALA A 394 14.99 -3.73 -5.10
N PHE A 395 14.77 -5.04 -5.18
CA PHE A 395 14.54 -5.71 -6.44
C PHE A 395 13.38 -6.70 -6.29
N GLY A 396 12.84 -7.13 -7.42
CA GLY A 396 11.78 -8.12 -7.47
C GLY A 396 11.68 -8.74 -8.86
N ILE A 397 10.72 -9.65 -9.04
CA ILE A 397 10.37 -10.20 -10.35
C ILE A 397 9.07 -9.60 -10.87
N VAL A 398 8.95 -9.58 -12.19
CA VAL A 398 7.69 -9.31 -12.89
C VAL A 398 6.70 -10.42 -12.58
N ALA A 399 5.50 -10.04 -12.12
CA ALA A 399 4.53 -10.98 -11.59
C ALA A 399 3.80 -11.81 -12.67
N ARG A 400 3.59 -11.23 -13.86
CA ARG A 400 2.87 -11.80 -15.00
C ARG A 400 3.38 -11.20 -16.30
N ASP A 401 3.17 -11.89 -17.41
CA ASP A 401 3.50 -11.39 -18.75
C ASP A 401 2.73 -10.11 -19.09
N GLU A 402 1.46 -10.05 -18.69
CA GLU A 402 0.59 -8.90 -18.92
C GLU A 402 -0.22 -8.56 -17.66
N ASP A 403 -0.17 -7.30 -17.25
CA ASP A 403 -1.04 -6.76 -16.21
C ASP A 403 -1.73 -5.49 -16.72
N SER A 404 -3.05 -5.40 -16.47
CA SER A 404 -3.84 -4.21 -16.80
C SER A 404 -4.69 -3.78 -15.62
N LEU A 405 -4.38 -2.60 -15.09
CA LEU A 405 -5.12 -1.94 -14.02
C LEU A 405 -6.15 -1.00 -14.61
N ALA A 406 -7.05 -1.55 -15.43
CA ALA A 406 -8.08 -0.77 -16.10
C ALA A 406 -9.02 -0.06 -15.11
N ASN A 407 -9.47 1.13 -15.51
CA ASN A 407 -10.43 1.94 -14.75
C ASN A 407 -11.67 1.15 -14.33
N GLU A 408 -12.13 0.20 -15.16
CA GLU A 408 -13.29 -0.63 -14.87
C GLU A 408 -13.20 -1.45 -13.57
N ASN A 409 -11.98 -1.75 -13.12
CA ASN A 409 -11.69 -2.53 -11.91
C ASN A 409 -11.24 -1.65 -10.73
N ALA A 410 -10.83 -0.39 -10.98
CA ALA A 410 -10.37 0.55 -9.96
C ALA A 410 -11.45 1.56 -9.51
N ILE A 411 -12.62 1.08 -9.05
CA ILE A 411 -13.80 1.93 -8.74
C ILE A 411 -13.50 3.01 -7.68
N GLU A 412 -12.60 2.72 -6.74
CA GLU A 412 -12.21 3.63 -5.66
C GLU A 412 -11.32 4.78 -6.15
N ASP A 413 -10.53 4.54 -7.20
CA ASP A 413 -9.57 5.50 -7.77
C ASP A 413 -10.17 6.37 -8.88
N ARG A 414 -11.44 6.14 -9.23
CA ARG A 414 -12.15 6.91 -10.25
C ARG A 414 -12.51 8.32 -9.78
N PRO A 415 -12.72 9.26 -10.73
CA PRO A 415 -13.32 10.54 -10.42
C PRO A 415 -14.67 10.36 -9.73
N PHE A 416 -14.90 11.15 -8.69
CA PHE A 416 -16.01 10.96 -7.78
C PHE A 416 -16.87 12.22 -7.69
N ILE A 417 -18.14 12.06 -8.05
CA ILE A 417 -19.15 13.12 -7.89
C ILE A 417 -19.62 13.21 -6.43
N GLY A 418 -19.89 12.09 -5.76
CA GLY A 418 -20.34 12.08 -4.35
C GLY A 418 -21.83 12.23 -4.10
N ILE A 419 -22.66 11.52 -4.87
CA ILE A 419 -24.12 11.49 -4.66
C ILE A 419 -24.65 10.06 -4.59
N ALA A 420 -25.64 9.83 -3.72
CA ALA A 420 -26.58 8.72 -3.87
C ALA A 420 -27.86 9.26 -4.53
N TYR A 421 -28.54 8.42 -5.30
CA TYR A 421 -29.67 8.85 -6.10
C TYR A 421 -30.64 7.71 -6.43
N GLU A 422 -31.82 8.11 -6.86
CA GLU A 422 -32.84 7.23 -7.43
C GLU A 422 -33.47 7.83 -8.69
N THR A 423 -34.09 7.00 -9.52
CA THR A 423 -34.76 7.49 -10.72
C THR A 423 -36.02 8.27 -10.38
N SER A 424 -36.10 9.52 -10.87
CA SER A 424 -37.31 10.34 -10.82
C SER A 424 -38.05 10.32 -12.15
N ARG A 425 -39.39 10.38 -12.09
CA ARG A 425 -40.26 10.45 -13.28
C ARG A 425 -40.83 11.84 -13.53
N ARG A 426 -40.83 12.72 -12.52
CA ARG A 426 -41.37 14.09 -12.58
C ARG A 426 -40.55 15.01 -11.66
N PRO A 427 -39.64 15.83 -12.21
CA PRO A 427 -39.12 15.77 -13.59
C PRO A 427 -38.38 14.44 -13.85
N ALA A 428 -38.25 14.05 -15.13
CA ALA A 428 -37.49 12.85 -15.48
C ALA A 428 -35.99 13.10 -15.26
N GLY A 429 -35.35 12.31 -14.41
CA GLY A 429 -33.97 12.55 -14.02
C GLY A 429 -33.48 11.60 -12.91
N LEU A 430 -32.37 11.94 -12.28
CA LEU A 430 -31.86 11.26 -11.08
C LEU A 430 -32.04 12.17 -9.86
N ARG A 431 -32.96 11.83 -8.96
CA ARG A 431 -33.15 12.56 -7.71
C ARG A 431 -32.04 12.20 -6.73
N ILE A 432 -31.35 13.21 -6.21
CA ILE A 432 -30.29 13.07 -5.21
C ILE A 432 -30.93 12.73 -3.86
N THR A 433 -30.55 11.60 -3.28
CA THR A 433 -31.02 11.14 -1.96
C THR A 433 -29.99 11.37 -0.88
N GLN A 434 -28.72 11.51 -1.25
CA GLN A 434 -27.62 11.81 -0.32
C GLN A 434 -26.51 12.55 -1.06
N VAL A 435 -25.87 13.48 -0.37
CA VAL A 435 -24.62 14.12 -0.81
C VAL A 435 -23.53 13.71 0.17
N VAL A 436 -22.43 13.15 -0.35
CA VAL A 436 -21.29 12.74 0.46
C VAL A 436 -20.53 14.00 0.91
N PRO A 437 -20.27 14.19 2.22
CA PRO A 437 -19.44 15.31 2.70
C PRO A 437 -18.09 15.38 1.99
N SER A 438 -17.56 16.59 1.81
CA SER A 438 -16.24 16.84 1.17
C SER A 438 -16.09 16.37 -0.28
N SER A 439 -17.14 15.83 -0.88
CA SER A 439 -17.16 15.42 -2.28
C SER A 439 -17.32 16.60 -3.25
N SER A 440 -17.09 16.33 -4.53
CA SER A 440 -17.30 17.29 -5.62
C SER A 440 -18.71 17.89 -5.63
N ALA A 441 -19.73 17.06 -5.35
CA ALA A 441 -21.12 17.47 -5.26
C ALA A 441 -21.36 18.44 -4.10
N ALA A 442 -20.83 18.12 -2.91
CA ALA A 442 -20.93 18.99 -1.74
C ALA A 442 -20.29 20.37 -2.02
N ARG A 443 -19.08 20.39 -2.57
CA ARG A 443 -18.35 21.63 -2.88
C ARG A 443 -19.04 22.47 -3.96
N SER A 444 -19.76 21.83 -4.88
CA SER A 444 -20.49 22.51 -5.96
C SER A 444 -21.93 22.89 -5.57
N GLY A 445 -22.32 22.67 -4.31
CA GLY A 445 -23.61 23.09 -3.78
C GLY A 445 -24.80 22.21 -4.20
N LEU A 446 -24.56 20.96 -4.62
CA LEU A 446 -25.63 19.99 -4.82
C LEU A 446 -26.28 19.67 -3.47
N ALA A 447 -27.59 19.44 -3.49
CA ALA A 447 -28.39 19.19 -2.30
C ALA A 447 -29.26 17.93 -2.47
N VAL A 448 -29.67 17.38 -1.32
CA VAL A 448 -30.72 16.36 -1.29
C VAL A 448 -32.00 16.94 -1.91
N ASP A 449 -32.72 16.09 -2.63
CA ASP A 449 -33.93 16.37 -3.42
C ASP A 449 -33.74 17.12 -4.75
N ASP A 450 -32.53 17.60 -5.06
CA ASP A 450 -32.21 18.04 -6.43
C ASP A 450 -32.45 16.90 -7.43
N VAL A 451 -32.99 17.20 -8.60
CA VAL A 451 -33.11 16.23 -9.70
C VAL A 451 -32.10 16.56 -10.79
N LEU A 452 -31.07 15.72 -10.93
CA LEU A 452 -30.09 15.80 -12.00
C LEU A 452 -30.76 15.43 -13.33
N LEU A 453 -30.86 16.41 -14.24
CA LEU A 453 -31.50 16.27 -15.54
C LEU A 453 -30.47 15.87 -16.61
N THR A 454 -29.35 16.57 -16.68
CA THR A 454 -28.28 16.30 -17.66
C THR A 454 -26.87 16.46 -17.10
N VAL A 455 -25.94 15.70 -17.67
CA VAL A 455 -24.48 15.90 -17.51
C VAL A 455 -23.91 16.14 -18.91
N ASP A 456 -23.22 17.25 -19.11
CA ASP A 456 -22.65 17.67 -20.39
C ASP A 456 -23.66 17.59 -21.56
N GLY A 457 -24.91 18.00 -21.27
CA GLY A 457 -26.02 17.95 -22.22
C GLY A 457 -26.65 16.57 -22.46
N ARG A 458 -26.11 15.50 -21.87
CA ARG A 458 -26.70 14.15 -21.95
C ARG A 458 -27.71 13.92 -20.84
N GLU A 459 -28.90 13.44 -21.20
CA GLU A 459 -29.98 13.16 -20.24
C GLU A 459 -29.66 12.02 -19.27
N MET A 460 -29.87 12.27 -17.98
CA MET A 460 -29.63 11.33 -16.89
C MET A 460 -30.92 10.60 -16.53
N ARG A 461 -31.19 9.48 -17.19
CA ARG A 461 -32.41 8.68 -16.96
C ARG A 461 -32.22 7.50 -16.01
N ASP A 462 -31.00 7.01 -15.89
CA ASP A 462 -30.67 5.83 -15.10
C ASP A 462 -29.21 5.84 -14.62
N ARG A 463 -28.90 4.86 -13.76
CA ARG A 463 -27.55 4.62 -13.22
C ARG A 463 -26.50 4.38 -14.30
N ARG A 464 -26.87 3.72 -15.41
CA ARG A 464 -25.91 3.39 -16.49
C ARG A 464 -25.48 4.65 -17.21
N GLY A 465 -26.41 5.59 -17.45
CA GLY A 465 -26.12 6.90 -18.02
C GLY A 465 -25.09 7.67 -17.20
N LEU A 466 -25.35 7.87 -15.91
CA LEU A 466 -24.41 8.60 -15.05
C LEU A 466 -23.06 7.88 -14.91
N SER A 467 -23.08 6.56 -14.72
CA SER A 467 -21.84 5.77 -14.61
C SER A 467 -21.00 5.83 -15.88
N ALA A 468 -21.63 5.90 -17.06
CA ALA A 468 -20.93 6.01 -18.33
C ALA A 468 -20.32 7.40 -18.54
N GLU A 469 -21.01 8.48 -18.13
CA GLU A 469 -20.46 9.84 -18.27
C GLU A 469 -19.32 10.10 -17.28
N ILE A 470 -19.48 9.74 -16.00
CA ILE A 470 -18.41 9.88 -15.01
C ILE A 470 -17.25 8.94 -15.33
N GLY A 471 -17.51 7.73 -15.83
CA GLY A 471 -16.47 6.77 -16.17
C GLY A 471 -15.60 7.14 -17.38
N ARG A 472 -16.00 8.13 -18.18
CA ARG A 472 -15.18 8.71 -19.27
C ARG A 472 -14.39 9.93 -18.83
N ALA A 473 -14.56 10.38 -17.59
CA ALA A 473 -13.88 11.54 -17.07
C ALA A 473 -12.57 11.16 -16.39
N ALA A 474 -11.72 12.15 -16.23
CA ALA A 474 -10.53 12.13 -15.40
C ALA A 474 -10.71 12.99 -14.14
N ILE A 475 -9.85 12.79 -13.15
CA ILE A 475 -9.77 13.67 -11.98
C ILE A 475 -9.33 15.06 -12.47
N GLY A 476 -10.00 16.09 -11.96
CA GLY A 476 -9.85 17.48 -12.38
C GLY A 476 -10.66 17.87 -13.61
N ASP A 477 -11.41 16.94 -14.24
CA ASP A 477 -12.32 17.31 -15.32
C ASP A 477 -13.50 18.13 -14.79
N ARG A 478 -13.87 19.16 -15.55
CA ARG A 478 -15.09 19.95 -15.30
C ARG A 478 -16.26 19.36 -16.05
N ARG A 479 -17.42 19.33 -15.40
CA ARG A 479 -18.68 18.82 -15.91
C ARG A 479 -19.77 19.85 -15.71
N THR A 480 -20.60 20.05 -16.73
CA THR A 480 -21.76 20.93 -16.66
C THR A 480 -22.99 20.11 -16.33
N LEU A 481 -23.60 20.40 -15.18
CA LEU A 481 -24.79 19.74 -14.68
C LEU A 481 -25.99 20.67 -14.83
N VAL A 482 -27.13 20.10 -15.23
CA VAL A 482 -28.42 20.79 -15.18
C VAL A 482 -29.28 20.11 -14.15
N LEU A 483 -29.72 20.86 -13.13
CA LEU A 483 -30.51 20.38 -12.00
C LEU A 483 -31.90 21.02 -12.01
N ASP A 484 -32.91 20.30 -11.54
CA ASP A 484 -34.16 20.88 -11.06
C ASP A 484 -34.13 20.92 -9.53
N ARG A 485 -34.22 22.12 -8.96
CA ARG A 485 -34.34 22.37 -7.52
C ARG A 485 -35.66 23.08 -7.27
N ASP A 486 -36.61 22.38 -6.66
CA ASP A 486 -37.94 22.91 -6.36
C ASP A 486 -38.66 23.52 -7.59
N GLY A 487 -38.43 22.95 -8.79
CA GLY A 487 -39.02 23.42 -10.06
C GLY A 487 -38.24 24.53 -10.75
N ALA A 488 -37.12 25.00 -10.19
CA ALA A 488 -36.19 25.92 -10.84
C ALA A 488 -35.05 25.14 -11.50
N VAL A 489 -34.74 25.48 -12.76
CA VAL A 489 -33.61 24.89 -13.48
C VAL A 489 -32.33 25.64 -13.12
N LEU A 490 -31.32 24.91 -12.67
CA LEU A 490 -30.01 25.44 -12.27
C LEU A 490 -28.90 24.81 -13.12
N ASP A 491 -28.03 25.65 -13.66
CA ASP A 491 -26.77 25.22 -14.27
C ASP A 491 -25.67 25.23 -13.21
N VAL A 492 -24.99 24.09 -13.03
CA VAL A 492 -23.92 23.94 -12.05
C VAL A 492 -22.69 23.39 -12.76
N GLU A 493 -21.59 24.13 -12.71
CA GLU A 493 -20.28 23.62 -13.11
C GLU A 493 -19.64 22.92 -11.92
N LEU A 494 -19.22 21.68 -12.11
CA LEU A 494 -18.62 20.84 -11.08
C LEU A 494 -17.27 20.32 -11.57
N GLU A 495 -16.25 20.43 -10.73
CA GLU A 495 -14.95 19.79 -10.96
C GLU A 495 -14.89 18.44 -10.23
N LEU A 496 -14.58 17.37 -10.97
CA LEU A 496 -14.52 16.01 -10.43
C LEU A 496 -13.21 15.81 -9.64
N GLY A 497 -13.34 15.60 -8.34
CA GLY A 497 -12.22 15.21 -7.48
C GLY A 497 -12.19 13.71 -7.15
N ILE A 498 -11.27 13.36 -6.26
CA ILE A 498 -11.16 12.03 -5.68
C ILE A 498 -12.28 11.73 -4.66
N ARG A 499 -12.48 10.44 -4.37
CA ARG A 499 -13.43 9.97 -3.36
C ARG A 499 -12.90 10.23 -1.94
N PRO A 500 -13.65 10.93 -1.07
CA PRO A 500 -13.41 10.93 0.38
C PRO A 500 -13.71 9.56 0.98
N GLY A 501 -12.92 9.09 1.93
CA GLY A 501 -13.12 7.77 2.54
C GLY A 501 -12.74 6.58 1.64
N GLY A 502 -12.04 6.83 0.53
CA GLY A 502 -12.09 5.96 -0.65
C GLY A 502 -11.21 4.73 -0.67
N SER A 503 -10.17 4.60 0.15
CA SER A 503 -9.15 3.55 -0.02
C SER A 503 -9.40 2.37 0.92
N THR A 504 -10.44 1.58 0.64
CA THR A 504 -10.81 0.41 1.48
C THR A 504 -10.44 -0.93 0.85
N ARG A 505 -10.17 -0.99 -0.46
CA ARG A 505 -9.68 -2.21 -1.13
C ARG A 505 -8.18 -2.42 -0.90
N GLY A 506 -7.81 -3.65 -0.54
CA GLY A 506 -6.42 -4.12 -0.65
C GLY A 506 -5.51 -3.93 0.56
N LEU A 507 -5.97 -3.38 1.69
CA LEU A 507 -5.20 -3.41 2.93
C LEU A 507 -5.46 -4.73 3.67
N PRO A 508 -4.57 -5.73 3.66
CA PRO A 508 -4.60 -6.74 4.71
C PRO A 508 -4.27 -6.06 6.05
N GLY A 509 -4.87 -6.53 7.15
CA GLY A 509 -4.71 -5.93 8.48
C GLY A 509 -3.28 -5.92 9.05
N ASN A 510 -2.31 -6.49 8.31
CA ASN A 510 -0.91 -6.71 8.71
C ASN A 510 0.05 -6.29 7.56
N THR A 511 0.06 -5.02 7.15
CA THR A 511 1.09 -4.50 6.23
C THR A 511 2.07 -3.58 6.95
N SER A 512 3.36 -3.85 6.78
CA SER A 512 4.44 -3.01 7.32
C SER A 512 4.66 -1.71 6.56
N THR A 513 4.12 -1.60 5.35
CA THR A 513 4.44 -0.51 4.41
C THR A 513 3.13 0.00 3.79
N GLY A 514 2.94 1.31 3.78
CA GLY A 514 1.72 1.96 3.27
C GLY A 514 1.43 1.69 1.79
N VAL A 515 0.17 1.85 1.39
CA VAL A 515 -0.28 1.80 -0.01
C VAL A 515 -0.53 3.20 -0.55
N SER A 516 -0.36 3.39 -1.85
CA SER A 516 -0.69 4.65 -2.52
C SER A 516 -2.20 4.89 -2.54
N ARG A 517 -2.61 6.14 -2.35
CA ARG A 517 -4.03 6.51 -2.37
C ARG A 517 -4.70 6.18 -3.71
N LEU A 518 -4.01 6.49 -4.82
CA LEU A 518 -4.38 6.05 -6.17
C LEU A 518 -3.41 4.96 -6.59
N SER A 519 -3.94 3.76 -6.85
CA SER A 519 -3.14 2.54 -7.10
C SER A 519 -3.65 1.69 -8.27
N GLY A 520 -4.64 2.17 -9.01
CA GLY A 520 -5.11 1.61 -10.27
C GLY A 520 -5.71 2.66 -11.20
N GLY A 521 -6.24 2.21 -12.34
CA GLY A 521 -6.73 3.09 -13.41
C GLY A 521 -5.67 3.42 -14.46
N PHE A 522 -4.45 2.91 -14.29
CA PHE A 522 -3.30 3.22 -15.13
C PHE A 522 -3.27 2.52 -16.50
N GLY A 523 -4.22 1.63 -16.79
CA GLY A 523 -4.18 0.78 -17.98
C GLY A 523 -3.10 -0.30 -17.85
N ASP A 524 -2.35 -0.54 -18.91
CA ASP A 524 -1.32 -1.58 -18.95
C ASP A 524 -0.08 -1.17 -18.12
N VAL A 525 0.35 -2.08 -17.24
CA VAL A 525 1.41 -1.86 -16.25
C VAL A 525 2.27 -3.11 -16.09
N ILE A 526 3.38 -2.96 -15.38
CA ILE A 526 4.18 -4.07 -14.87
C ILE A 526 4.00 -4.10 -13.35
N LEU A 527 3.69 -5.28 -12.79
CA LEU A 527 3.64 -5.50 -11.35
C LEU A 527 4.92 -6.18 -10.88
N VAL A 528 5.54 -5.64 -9.83
CA VAL A 528 6.80 -6.15 -9.26
C VAL A 528 6.63 -6.37 -7.76
N ASP A 529 7.19 -7.44 -7.22
CA ASP A 529 7.12 -7.79 -5.79
C ASP A 529 8.19 -7.09 -4.92
N ALA A 530 8.68 -5.94 -5.38
CA ALA A 530 9.65 -5.09 -4.69
C ALA A 530 8.98 -4.31 -3.54
N ASP A 531 9.68 -4.19 -2.41
CA ASP A 531 9.14 -3.60 -1.18
C ASP A 531 9.54 -2.13 -1.02
N VAL A 532 8.98 -1.27 -1.87
CA VAL A 532 9.26 0.18 -1.87
C VAL A 532 8.09 0.95 -1.27
N PRO A 533 8.27 1.80 -0.25
CA PRO A 533 7.17 2.51 0.39
C PRO A 533 6.51 3.55 -0.53
N ALA A 534 5.24 3.86 -0.26
CA ALA A 534 4.44 4.72 -1.13
C ALA A 534 4.96 6.16 -1.27
N HIS A 535 5.78 6.68 -0.35
CA HIS A 535 6.39 8.02 -0.46
C HIS A 535 7.65 8.02 -1.34
N ALA A 536 8.28 6.85 -1.57
CA ALA A 536 9.51 6.67 -2.35
C ALA A 536 9.24 6.25 -3.80
N ILE A 537 8.01 6.44 -4.28
CA ILE A 537 7.67 6.24 -5.69
C ILE A 537 7.97 7.49 -6.50
N GLY A 538 7.97 7.34 -7.83
CA GLY A 538 8.39 8.40 -8.74
C GLY A 538 9.81 8.23 -9.27
N VAL A 539 10.36 7.02 -9.14
CA VAL A 539 11.73 6.65 -9.47
C VAL A 539 11.82 5.69 -10.68
N PRO A 540 12.93 5.68 -11.42
CA PRO A 540 13.16 4.74 -12.52
C PRO A 540 13.29 3.29 -12.02
N VAL A 541 13.00 2.35 -12.91
CA VAL A 541 13.19 0.91 -12.73
C VAL A 541 14.07 0.40 -13.85
N VAL A 542 15.11 -0.37 -13.52
CA VAL A 542 16.08 -0.91 -14.47
C VAL A 542 16.12 -2.43 -14.43
N ASP A 543 16.61 -3.06 -15.50
CA ASP A 543 16.90 -4.49 -15.51
C ASP A 543 18.33 -4.81 -15.02
N LEU A 544 18.71 -6.09 -15.05
CA LEU A 544 20.05 -6.54 -14.66
C LEU A 544 21.19 -6.07 -15.58
N LYS A 545 20.89 -5.39 -16.70
CA LYS A 545 21.85 -4.74 -17.60
C LYS A 545 21.97 -3.23 -17.34
N GLY A 546 21.17 -2.71 -16.40
CA GLY A 546 21.02 -1.28 -16.12
C GLY A 546 20.22 -0.55 -17.21
N ASP A 547 19.45 -1.27 -18.02
CA ASP A 547 18.59 -0.69 -19.06
C ASP A 547 17.26 -0.25 -18.43
N LEU A 548 16.79 0.94 -18.80
CA LEU A 548 15.57 1.53 -18.28
C LEU A 548 14.35 0.75 -18.78
N VAL A 549 13.54 0.29 -17.83
CA VAL A 549 12.33 -0.50 -18.05
C VAL A 549 11.07 0.34 -17.85
N GLY A 550 11.02 1.11 -16.77
CA GLY A 550 9.80 1.82 -16.39
C GLY A 550 9.99 2.80 -15.26
N TRP A 551 8.85 3.24 -14.71
CA TRP A 551 8.76 4.25 -13.68
C TRP A 551 7.74 3.84 -12.62
N THR A 552 8.11 3.93 -11.33
CA THR A 552 7.23 3.55 -10.23
C THR A 552 6.12 4.58 -10.03
N VAL A 553 4.86 4.14 -10.10
CA VAL A 553 3.70 5.04 -9.99
C VAL A 553 2.86 4.78 -8.76
N ALA A 554 2.86 3.58 -8.19
CA ALA A 554 2.05 3.30 -7.01
C ALA A 554 2.53 2.06 -6.28
N ARG A 555 2.34 2.04 -4.96
CA ARG A 555 2.27 0.81 -4.19
C ARG A 555 0.81 0.39 -4.06
N ARG A 556 0.46 -0.76 -4.60
CA ARG A 556 -0.93 -1.24 -4.64
C ARG A 556 -1.28 -2.15 -3.47
N SER A 557 -0.36 -3.02 -3.09
CA SER A 557 -0.50 -3.94 -1.96
C SER A 557 0.88 -4.30 -1.41
N ARG A 558 0.96 -5.24 -0.47
CA ARG A 558 2.23 -5.78 0.01
C ARG A 558 2.97 -6.64 -1.02
N THR A 559 2.30 -7.05 -2.09
CA THR A 559 2.82 -7.91 -3.15
C THR A 559 3.03 -7.18 -4.47
N SER A 560 2.69 -5.89 -4.56
CA SER A 560 2.61 -5.21 -5.85
C SER A 560 3.03 -3.74 -5.77
N LEU A 561 4.23 -3.49 -6.26
CA LEU A 561 4.66 -2.22 -6.80
C LEU A 561 4.20 -2.11 -8.25
N VAL A 562 3.58 -0.99 -8.60
CA VAL A 562 3.07 -0.71 -9.94
C VAL A 562 4.09 0.13 -10.68
N VAL A 563 4.51 -0.37 -11.84
CA VAL A 563 5.47 0.26 -12.73
C VAL A 563 4.78 0.57 -14.06
N ILE A 564 4.87 1.82 -14.50
CA ILE A 564 4.46 2.20 -15.86
C ILE A 564 5.64 1.88 -16.80
N PRO A 565 5.44 1.10 -17.88
CA PRO A 565 6.45 0.90 -18.90
C PRO A 565 6.96 2.23 -19.44
N TRP A 566 8.28 2.38 -19.62
CA TRP A 566 8.86 3.68 -19.97
C TRP A 566 8.35 4.23 -21.31
N GLU A 567 8.07 3.36 -22.28
CA GLU A 567 7.48 3.76 -23.56
C GLU A 567 6.14 4.48 -23.38
N ARG A 568 5.32 4.07 -22.41
CA ARG A 568 4.05 4.74 -22.10
C ARG A 568 4.26 6.13 -21.50
N ILE A 569 5.35 6.32 -20.76
CA ILE A 569 5.76 7.65 -20.26
C ILE A 569 6.13 8.54 -21.44
N LEU A 570 6.96 8.06 -22.37
CA LEU A 570 7.34 8.82 -23.57
C LEU A 570 6.11 9.20 -24.42
N ASP A 571 5.22 8.23 -24.66
CA ASP A 571 3.95 8.42 -25.34
C ASP A 571 3.06 9.49 -24.66
N SER A 572 3.04 9.51 -23.32
CA SER A 572 2.33 10.52 -22.55
C SER A 572 2.96 11.90 -22.74
N LEU A 573 4.28 12.02 -22.57
CA LEU A 573 5.02 13.26 -22.73
C LEU A 573 4.85 13.88 -24.13
N ASP A 574 4.79 13.06 -25.17
CA ASP A 574 4.55 13.51 -26.55
C ASP A 574 3.14 14.09 -26.76
N ARG A 575 2.16 13.69 -25.94
CA ARG A 575 0.77 14.18 -26.00
C ARG A 575 0.48 15.36 -25.07
N LEU A 576 1.29 15.55 -24.03
CA LEU A 576 1.04 16.60 -23.03
C LEU A 576 1.32 17.99 -23.60
N GLU A 577 0.35 18.89 -23.44
CA GLU A 577 0.49 20.30 -23.78
C GLU A 577 0.69 21.12 -22.49
N PRO A 578 1.84 21.80 -22.30
CA PRO A 578 2.07 22.63 -21.11
C PRO A 578 1.04 23.75 -20.92
N ASN A 579 0.39 23.75 -19.78
CA ASN A 579 -0.53 24.79 -19.29
C ASN A 579 -0.49 24.83 -17.75
N GLU A 580 0.28 25.75 -17.19
CA GLU A 580 0.49 25.89 -15.74
C GLU A 580 -0.82 26.16 -14.97
N GLU A 581 -1.71 26.98 -15.52
CA GLU A 581 -2.99 27.32 -14.87
C GLU A 581 -3.89 26.08 -14.79
N ASP A 582 -4.00 25.33 -15.89
CA ASP A 582 -4.79 24.10 -15.91
C ASP A 582 -4.18 23.00 -15.03
N ALA A 583 -2.86 22.81 -15.09
CA ALA A 583 -2.16 21.84 -14.24
C ALA A 583 -2.33 22.17 -12.75
N SER A 584 -2.11 23.42 -12.36
CA SER A 584 -2.30 23.88 -10.98
C SER A 584 -3.74 23.67 -10.49
N ARG A 585 -4.72 23.96 -11.36
CA ARG A 585 -6.14 23.71 -11.07
C ARG A 585 -6.42 22.23 -10.88
N ARG A 586 -6.02 21.38 -11.83
CA ARG A 586 -6.27 19.92 -11.76
C ARG A 586 -5.59 19.27 -10.55
N LEU A 587 -4.41 19.72 -10.14
CA LEU A 587 -3.75 19.23 -8.92
C LEU A 587 -4.61 19.45 -7.66
N CYS A 588 -5.40 20.52 -7.59
CA CYS A 588 -6.33 20.73 -6.48
C CYS A 588 -7.40 19.63 -6.39
N ALA A 589 -7.79 19.01 -7.51
CA ALA A 589 -8.81 17.94 -7.54
C ALA A 589 -8.32 16.60 -6.95
N TYR A 590 -7.02 16.42 -6.84
CA TYR A 590 -6.39 15.26 -6.18
C TYR A 590 -6.36 15.36 -4.65
N ARG A 591 -6.78 16.51 -4.09
CA ARG A 591 -6.86 16.71 -2.63
C ARG A 591 -8.28 16.43 -2.14
N VAL A 592 -8.40 15.78 -0.98
CA VAL A 592 -9.66 15.83 -0.22
C VAL A 592 -9.65 17.13 0.57
N LEU A 593 -10.57 18.02 0.22
CA LEU A 593 -10.80 19.24 0.98
C LEU A 593 -11.92 18.97 1.99
N VAL A 594 -11.55 18.85 3.27
CA VAL A 594 -12.54 18.70 4.33
C VAL A 594 -13.28 20.01 4.53
N THR A 595 -14.60 19.98 4.62
CA THR A 595 -15.44 21.18 4.74
C THR A 595 -16.32 21.08 5.99
N GLU A 596 -16.66 22.22 6.59
CA GLU A 596 -17.62 22.28 7.69
C GLU A 596 -19.00 21.77 7.26
N GLY A 597 -19.53 20.82 8.02
CA GLY A 597 -20.88 20.29 7.88
C GLY A 597 -21.93 21.35 8.24
N ARG A 598 -23.19 21.07 7.89
CA ARG A 598 -24.31 21.99 8.18
C ARG A 598 -24.56 22.20 9.68
N ASP A 599 -24.14 21.24 10.51
CA ASP A 599 -24.22 21.30 11.96
C ASP A 599 -23.05 22.08 12.60
N GLY A 600 -22.12 22.58 11.78
CA GLY A 600 -20.93 23.31 12.22
C GLY A 600 -19.77 22.42 12.63
N SER A 601 -19.85 21.10 12.40
CA SER A 601 -18.75 20.18 12.70
C SER A 601 -17.81 20.01 11.51
N ILE A 602 -16.54 19.76 11.78
CA ILE A 602 -15.55 19.35 10.77
C ILE A 602 -15.04 17.96 11.20
N GLU A 603 -15.19 16.97 10.33
CA GLU A 603 -14.78 15.58 10.61
C GLU A 603 -13.52 15.24 9.79
N LEU A 604 -12.42 15.01 10.49
CA LEU A 604 -11.13 14.59 9.94
C LEU A 604 -11.00 13.07 10.14
N GLU A 605 -11.49 12.32 9.15
CA GLU A 605 -11.46 10.86 9.15
C GLU A 605 -10.06 10.32 8.85
N SER A 606 -9.71 9.16 9.41
CA SER A 606 -8.46 8.43 9.11
C SER A 606 -8.28 8.18 7.61
N ASP A 607 -9.36 7.87 6.89
CA ASP A 607 -9.33 7.53 5.47
C ASP A 607 -8.91 8.71 4.56
N ASP A 608 -9.08 9.94 5.04
CA ASP A 608 -8.73 11.16 4.33
C ASP A 608 -7.44 11.80 4.86
N ALA A 609 -6.85 11.22 5.90
CA ALA A 609 -5.56 11.62 6.42
C ALA A 609 -4.43 11.20 5.47
N PHE A 610 -3.44 12.05 5.33
CA PHE A 610 -2.18 11.69 4.70
C PHE A 610 -1.14 11.35 5.78
N PRO A 611 -0.53 10.15 5.72
CA PRO A 611 0.54 9.80 6.64
C PRO A 611 1.81 10.60 6.32
N ILE A 612 2.50 11.01 7.36
CA ILE A 612 3.88 11.53 7.31
C ILE A 612 4.70 10.55 8.15
N GLY A 613 5.88 10.18 7.66
CA GLY A 613 6.77 9.21 8.32
C GLY A 613 6.66 7.80 7.73
N ASP A 614 7.61 6.96 8.14
CA ASP A 614 7.85 5.65 7.51
C ASP A 614 7.23 4.50 8.32
N GLU A 615 6.99 4.71 9.61
CA GLU A 615 6.51 3.68 10.52
C GLU A 615 4.99 3.71 10.71
N ILE A 616 4.35 4.84 10.43
CA ILE A 616 2.89 4.96 10.49
C ILE A 616 2.22 4.08 9.43
N ARG A 617 1.29 3.22 9.87
CA ARG A 617 0.65 2.20 9.03
C ARG A 617 -0.85 2.28 9.13
N ARG A 618 -1.50 1.88 8.04
CA ARG A 618 -2.94 1.78 7.97
C ARG A 618 -3.41 0.39 8.40
N GLU A 619 -4.42 0.35 9.25
CA GLU A 619 -4.97 -0.88 9.83
C GLU A 619 -6.48 -1.00 9.58
N LYS A 620 -7.00 -2.22 9.62
CA LYS A 620 -8.45 -2.52 9.53
C LYS A 620 -9.01 -2.91 10.90
N LEU A 621 -8.91 -2.00 11.87
CA LEU A 621 -9.33 -2.24 13.26
C LEU A 621 -10.40 -1.25 13.77
N GLY A 622 -10.93 -0.35 12.95
CA GLY A 622 -11.88 0.67 13.42
C GLY A 622 -13.20 0.10 13.98
N ALA A 623 -13.87 0.86 14.85
CA ALA A 623 -15.08 0.46 15.60
C ALA A 623 -16.25 -0.09 14.75
N ASN A 624 -16.25 0.16 13.43
CA ASN A 624 -17.27 -0.29 12.48
C ASN A 624 -16.69 -1.05 11.26
N GLY A 625 -15.47 -1.59 11.39
CA GLY A 625 -14.72 -2.16 10.25
C GLY A 625 -14.12 -1.09 9.32
N GLY A 626 -14.10 0.17 9.77
CA GLY A 626 -13.37 1.27 9.12
C GLY A 626 -11.86 1.12 9.29
N THR A 627 -11.09 1.92 8.55
CA THR A 627 -9.63 1.90 8.66
C THR A 627 -9.12 2.85 9.73
N THR A 628 -7.94 2.58 10.27
CA THR A 628 -7.29 3.38 11.32
C THR A 628 -5.82 3.58 10.96
N TRP A 629 -5.17 4.55 11.62
CA TRP A 629 -3.72 4.71 11.56
C TRP A 629 -3.08 4.30 12.89
N GLY A 630 -2.18 3.33 12.84
CA GLY A 630 -1.42 2.84 13.98
C GLY A 630 0.06 2.72 13.65
N PHE A 631 0.81 2.02 14.51
CA PHE A 631 2.25 1.76 14.35
C PHE A 631 3.18 2.96 14.14
N TRP A 632 2.69 4.19 14.20
CA TRP A 632 3.50 5.38 14.43
C TRP A 632 4.37 5.19 15.69
N THR A 633 5.63 4.88 15.46
CA THR A 633 6.64 4.54 16.47
C THR A 633 7.79 5.56 16.47
N ASP A 634 7.86 6.40 15.44
CA ASP A 634 8.79 7.52 15.34
C ASP A 634 8.13 8.82 15.84
N ALA A 635 8.94 9.76 16.33
CA ALA A 635 8.48 11.10 16.69
C ALA A 635 8.18 11.96 15.45
N ASP A 636 8.72 11.61 14.28
CA ASP A 636 8.49 12.30 13.01
C ASP A 636 7.22 11.81 12.28
N ASP A 637 6.59 10.74 12.78
CA ASP A 637 5.31 10.24 12.25
C ASP A 637 4.17 11.25 12.52
N ALA A 638 3.30 11.50 11.54
CA ALA A 638 2.16 12.38 11.71
C ALA A 638 1.01 12.08 10.73
N LEU A 639 -0.13 12.72 10.96
CA LEU A 639 -1.28 12.72 10.06
C LEU A 639 -1.62 14.13 9.64
N GLU A 640 -1.88 14.34 8.35
CA GLU A 640 -2.19 15.65 7.78
C GLU A 640 -3.49 15.66 6.97
N TRP A 641 -4.30 16.69 7.16
CA TRP A 641 -5.51 16.98 6.39
C TRP A 641 -5.47 18.40 5.82
N THR A 642 -6.22 18.62 4.74
CA THR A 642 -6.52 19.96 4.23
C THR A 642 -7.99 20.27 4.53
N ILE A 643 -8.22 21.35 5.28
CA ILE A 643 -9.55 21.79 5.70
C ILE A 643 -9.89 23.13 5.07
N ARG A 644 -11.17 23.38 4.76
CA ARG A 644 -11.67 24.68 4.36
C ARG A 644 -12.48 25.32 5.48
N ILE A 645 -12.04 26.50 5.90
CA ILE A 645 -12.70 27.32 6.90
C ILE A 645 -13.39 28.49 6.21
N ASP A 646 -14.72 28.47 6.16
CA ASP A 646 -15.49 29.55 5.53
C ASP A 646 -15.64 30.77 6.45
N ARG A 647 -15.50 30.58 7.76
CA ARG A 647 -15.54 31.66 8.75
C ARG A 647 -14.69 31.34 9.99
N PRO A 648 -14.04 32.35 10.60
CA PRO A 648 -13.30 32.19 11.83
C PRO A 648 -14.15 31.62 12.97
N GLY A 649 -13.52 31.01 13.95
CA GLY A 649 -14.16 30.71 15.22
C GLY A 649 -13.42 29.72 16.09
N ARG A 650 -14.01 29.41 17.23
CA ARG A 650 -13.50 28.45 18.19
C ARG A 650 -14.15 27.09 17.99
N PHE A 651 -13.36 26.05 18.15
CA PHE A 651 -13.79 24.67 18.01
C PHE A 651 -13.35 23.86 19.21
N LYS A 652 -14.16 22.89 19.62
CA LYS A 652 -13.76 21.83 20.53
C LYS A 652 -13.24 20.66 19.70
N ALA A 653 -12.00 20.24 19.95
CA ALA A 653 -11.38 19.10 19.32
C ALA A 653 -11.60 17.82 20.16
N THR A 654 -12.11 16.78 19.52
CA THR A 654 -12.33 15.44 20.11
C THR A 654 -11.69 14.38 19.21
N ILE A 655 -10.85 13.52 19.77
CA ILE A 655 -10.16 12.43 19.07
C ILE A 655 -10.81 11.08 19.39
N GLU A 656 -11.09 10.29 18.35
CA GLU A 656 -11.51 8.89 18.46
C GLU A 656 -10.29 8.00 18.27
N GLN A 657 -9.90 7.26 19.31
CA GLN A 657 -8.67 6.46 19.32
C GLN A 657 -8.81 5.17 20.15
N ALA A 658 -7.91 4.22 19.94
CA ALA A 658 -7.69 3.05 20.78
C ALA A 658 -6.21 2.95 21.20
N CYS A 659 -5.90 2.76 22.48
CA CYS A 659 -4.52 2.60 22.96
C CYS A 659 -4.51 1.92 24.34
N PRO A 660 -3.90 0.73 24.50
CA PRO A 660 -3.87 0.04 25.79
C PRO A 660 -3.18 0.88 26.87
N ARG A 661 -3.64 0.73 28.13
CA ARG A 661 -3.10 1.43 29.30
C ARG A 661 -1.57 1.43 29.45
N ARG A 662 -0.88 0.39 28.98
CA ARG A 662 0.59 0.28 29.10
C ARG A 662 1.34 1.18 28.12
N ASP A 663 0.70 1.48 26.98
CA ASP A 663 1.25 2.18 25.82
C ASP A 663 0.79 3.65 25.76
N ALA A 664 -0.32 3.99 26.46
CA ALA A 664 -0.88 5.33 26.53
C ALA A 664 0.03 6.39 27.21
N GLY A 665 -0.34 7.66 27.04
CA GLY A 665 0.30 8.81 27.68
C GLY A 665 1.30 9.57 26.81
N THR A 666 1.55 9.15 25.58
CA THR A 666 2.37 9.87 24.61
C THR A 666 1.83 11.30 24.42
N PRO A 667 2.66 12.34 24.57
CA PRO A 667 2.22 13.71 24.30
C PRO A 667 2.00 13.90 22.80
N ILE A 668 0.90 14.57 22.44
CA ILE A 668 0.49 14.81 21.05
C ILE A 668 0.10 16.28 20.87
N ARG A 669 0.22 16.77 19.63
CA ARG A 669 -0.17 18.11 19.23
C ARG A 669 -1.03 18.06 17.97
N LEU A 670 -2.14 18.77 17.98
CA LEU A 670 -2.89 19.14 16.79
C LEU A 670 -2.56 20.60 16.45
N THR A 671 -2.03 20.83 15.26
CA THR A 671 -1.76 22.15 14.69
C THR A 671 -2.76 22.43 13.58
N ILE A 672 -3.43 23.57 13.59
CA ILE A 672 -4.30 24.04 12.50
C ILE A 672 -3.91 25.47 12.14
N GLY A 673 -3.30 25.65 10.96
CA GLY A 673 -2.69 26.93 10.61
C GLY A 673 -1.58 27.27 11.60
N ASP A 674 -1.69 28.42 12.25
CA ASP A 674 -0.72 28.89 13.26
C ASP A 674 -1.11 28.55 14.72
N HIS A 675 -2.19 27.77 14.91
CA HIS A 675 -2.74 27.48 16.24
C HIS A 675 -2.48 26.02 16.64
N ASP A 676 -2.09 25.83 17.90
CA ASP A 676 -1.78 24.52 18.47
C ASP A 676 -2.75 24.17 19.62
N VAL A 677 -3.13 22.90 19.70
CA VAL A 677 -3.72 22.30 20.90
C VAL A 677 -2.95 21.04 21.28
N ASP A 678 -2.42 21.05 22.50
CA ASP A 678 -1.65 19.93 23.06
C ASP A 678 -2.54 19.01 23.89
N GLY A 679 -2.29 17.72 23.79
CA GLY A 679 -2.95 16.70 24.56
C GLY A 679 -2.02 15.54 24.91
N ARG A 680 -2.61 14.48 25.45
CA ARG A 680 -1.96 13.19 25.64
C ARG A 680 -2.88 12.09 25.14
N VAL A 681 -2.27 11.02 24.65
CA VAL A 681 -3.00 9.81 24.31
C VAL A 681 -3.61 9.21 25.58
N GLU A 682 -4.95 9.17 25.62
CA GLU A 682 -5.72 8.52 26.68
C GLU A 682 -5.77 6.99 26.51
N SER A 683 -5.93 6.28 27.62
CA SER A 683 -5.95 4.81 27.59
C SER A 683 -7.34 4.23 27.34
N THR A 684 -7.41 3.19 26.53
CA THR A 684 -8.54 2.28 26.38
C THR A 684 -8.17 0.87 26.88
N ASP A 685 -9.08 -0.10 26.73
CA ASP A 685 -8.87 -1.48 27.20
C ASP A 685 -7.94 -2.29 26.26
N GLY A 686 -7.78 -1.86 25.00
CA GLY A 686 -6.98 -2.55 23.98
C GLY A 686 -6.83 -1.75 22.68
N TRP A 687 -6.07 -2.30 21.72
CA TRP A 687 -5.82 -1.66 20.40
C TRP A 687 -7.04 -1.65 19.47
N SER A 688 -8.10 -2.37 19.83
CA SER A 688 -9.36 -2.42 19.07
C SER A 688 -10.55 -1.84 19.84
N ASP A 689 -10.31 -1.34 21.06
CA ASP A 689 -11.33 -0.75 21.92
C ASP A 689 -11.27 0.77 21.78
N PHE A 690 -12.13 1.33 20.92
CA PHE A 690 -12.15 2.77 20.60
C PHE A 690 -12.94 3.58 21.62
N GLY A 691 -12.48 4.82 21.86
CA GLY A 691 -13.20 5.81 22.65
C GLY A 691 -12.93 7.24 22.18
N ASP A 692 -13.84 8.14 22.56
CA ASP A 692 -13.76 9.57 22.28
C ASP A 692 -13.12 10.33 23.43
N PHE A 693 -12.11 11.14 23.14
CA PHE A 693 -11.36 11.91 24.14
C PHE A 693 -11.21 13.37 23.73
N PRO A 694 -11.49 14.34 24.63
CA PRO A 694 -11.30 15.76 24.31
C PRO A 694 -9.80 16.11 24.29
N LEU A 695 -9.33 16.75 23.22
CA LEU A 695 -7.99 17.33 23.18
C LEU A 695 -7.97 18.74 23.77
N GLY A 696 -9.01 19.53 23.52
CA GLY A 696 -9.12 20.90 24.00
C GLY A 696 -9.92 21.78 23.06
N GLU A 697 -9.77 23.09 23.22
CA GLU A 697 -10.34 24.08 22.31
C GLU A 697 -9.24 24.68 21.45
N ILE A 698 -9.54 24.90 20.16
CA ILE A 698 -8.65 25.55 19.21
C ILE A 698 -9.38 26.71 18.55
N GLU A 699 -8.72 27.86 18.45
CA GLU A 699 -9.20 29.00 17.69
C GLU A 699 -8.64 28.88 16.27
N ILE A 700 -9.48 29.14 15.27
CA ILE A 700 -9.07 29.19 13.87
C ILE A 700 -9.55 30.52 13.31
N ASP A 701 -8.60 31.41 13.04
CA ASP A 701 -8.84 32.76 12.53
C ASP A 701 -8.62 32.89 11.01
N GLN A 702 -7.89 31.94 10.42
CA GLN A 702 -7.64 31.85 8.99
C GLN A 702 -8.89 31.41 8.22
N ILE A 703 -9.21 32.11 7.13
CA ILE A 703 -10.29 31.78 6.20
C ILE A 703 -9.68 31.17 4.94
N GLY A 704 -10.32 30.15 4.38
CA GLY A 704 -9.87 29.45 3.18
C GLY A 704 -9.31 28.07 3.51
N GLU A 705 -8.39 27.59 2.67
CA GLU A 705 -7.72 26.30 2.87
C GLU A 705 -6.64 26.42 3.95
N VAL A 706 -6.72 25.56 4.97
CA VAL A 706 -5.79 25.49 6.10
C VAL A 706 -5.34 24.05 6.26
N THR A 707 -4.08 23.84 6.65
CA THR A 707 -3.55 22.51 6.96
C THR A 707 -3.79 22.17 8.42
N ALA A 708 -4.31 20.97 8.69
CA ALA A 708 -4.39 20.39 10.02
C ALA A 708 -3.38 19.24 10.15
N VAL A 709 -2.53 19.24 11.19
CA VAL A 709 -1.54 18.19 11.43
C VAL A 709 -1.66 17.66 12.85
N LEU A 710 -1.78 16.34 13.01
CA LEU A 710 -1.72 15.64 14.29
C LEU A 710 -0.39 14.89 14.39
N ARG A 711 0.42 15.16 15.42
CA ARG A 711 1.75 14.54 15.60
C ARG A 711 2.05 14.21 17.07
N PRO A 712 2.89 13.20 17.35
CA PRO A 712 3.50 13.04 18.66
C PRO A 712 4.54 14.14 18.92
N LEU A 713 4.78 14.41 20.20
CA LEU A 713 5.83 15.34 20.66
C LEU A 713 7.03 14.60 21.30
N ALA A 714 6.97 13.27 21.33
CA ALA A 714 8.02 12.39 21.83
C ALA A 714 7.79 10.97 21.28
N SER A 715 8.87 10.21 21.13
CA SER A 715 8.78 8.80 20.74
C SER A 715 7.89 8.02 21.73
N PRO A 716 6.92 7.24 21.24
CA PRO A 716 6.06 6.42 22.08
C PRO A 716 6.84 5.25 22.70
N ARG A 717 6.23 4.58 23.68
CA ARG A 717 6.81 3.34 24.25
C ARG A 717 6.76 2.17 23.27
N ASN A 718 5.67 2.09 22.51
CA ASN A 718 5.44 1.06 21.52
C ASN A 718 4.88 1.72 20.26
N ALA A 719 3.66 2.26 20.31
CA ALA A 719 3.07 3.09 19.27
C ALA A 719 2.25 4.22 19.91
N VAL A 720 1.97 5.29 19.17
CA VAL A 720 1.23 6.44 19.72
C VAL A 720 -0.22 6.05 20.06
N MET A 721 -1.03 5.59 19.10
CA MET A 721 -2.40 5.07 19.29
C MET A 721 -2.87 4.30 18.03
N ASN A 722 -4.08 3.73 18.00
CA ASN A 722 -4.80 3.47 16.76
C ASN A 722 -5.82 4.60 16.54
N PHE A 723 -5.55 5.48 15.59
CA PHE A 723 -6.33 6.68 15.30
C PHE A 723 -7.47 6.36 14.33
N ALA A 724 -8.71 6.72 14.69
CA ALA A 724 -9.86 6.61 13.80
C ALA A 724 -10.29 7.96 13.23
N ARG A 725 -10.44 8.98 14.08
CA ARG A 725 -11.06 10.25 13.68
C ARG A 725 -10.67 11.40 14.59
N LEU A 726 -10.68 12.61 14.06
CA LEU A 726 -10.66 13.86 14.82
C LEU A 726 -11.86 14.72 14.42
N ARG A 727 -12.69 15.09 15.41
CA ARG A 727 -13.88 15.93 15.22
C ARG A 727 -13.67 17.31 15.83
N LEU A 728 -13.94 18.35 15.05
CA LEU A 728 -13.95 19.74 15.50
C LEU A 728 -15.40 20.24 15.56
N ASP A 729 -15.92 20.41 16.77
CA ASP A 729 -17.27 20.96 16.99
C ASP A 729 -17.18 22.46 17.20
N ARG A 730 -17.80 23.24 16.32
CA ARG A 730 -17.81 24.69 16.48
C ARG A 730 -18.54 25.10 17.76
N LEU A 731 -17.86 25.94 18.55
CA LEU A 731 -18.41 26.50 19.76
C LEU A 731 -19.28 27.73 19.44
N PRO A 732 -20.34 27.97 20.22
CA PRO A 732 -21.12 29.20 20.10
C PRO A 732 -20.22 30.42 20.28
N GLU A 733 -20.42 31.46 19.47
CA GLU A 733 -19.77 32.74 19.71
C GLU A 733 -20.14 33.23 21.12
N ALA A 734 -19.14 33.58 21.92
CA ALA A 734 -19.40 34.25 23.19
C ALA A 734 -20.22 35.51 22.87
N PRO A 735 -21.36 35.75 23.54
CA PRO A 735 -22.14 36.95 23.27
C PRO A 735 -21.21 38.14 23.46
N THR A 736 -20.96 38.89 22.38
CA THR A 736 -20.28 40.17 22.47
C THR A 736 -21.01 40.96 23.55
N LEU A 737 -20.35 41.18 24.69
CA LEU A 737 -20.77 42.19 25.64
C LEU A 737 -20.83 43.46 24.82
N ARG A 738 -22.03 43.86 24.41
CA ARG A 738 -22.28 45.21 23.92
C ARG A 738 -21.84 46.09 25.08
N MET A 739 -20.61 46.61 25.01
CA MET A 739 -20.24 47.75 25.80
C MET A 739 -21.20 48.85 25.34
N THR A 740 -22.25 49.05 26.13
CA THR A 740 -23.03 50.28 26.08
C THR A 740 -22.00 51.40 26.11
N PRO A 741 -22.03 52.35 25.16
CA PRO A 741 -21.10 53.47 25.20
C PRO A 741 -21.23 54.11 26.58
N LEU A 742 -20.11 54.29 27.28
CA LEU A 742 -20.06 55.15 28.45
C LEU A 742 -20.64 56.50 28.01
N ARG A 743 -21.86 56.81 28.45
CA ARG A 743 -22.38 58.18 28.37
C ARG A 743 -21.33 59.08 29.00
N THR A 744 -20.74 59.94 28.19
CA THR A 744 -19.91 61.03 28.68
C THR A 744 -20.78 61.91 29.58
N ARG A 745 -20.16 62.45 30.63
CA ARG A 745 -20.79 63.17 31.75
C ARG A 745 -21.50 64.47 31.37
N ASP A 746 -21.64 64.76 30.07
CA ASP A 746 -22.21 65.98 29.50
C ASP A 746 -23.66 65.78 28.98
N GLU A 747 -24.23 64.57 29.01
CA GLU A 747 -25.63 64.30 28.59
C GLU A 747 -26.63 64.16 29.75
N VAL A 748 -26.28 64.60 30.97
CA VAL A 748 -27.18 64.51 32.15
C VAL A 748 -27.69 65.89 32.61
N GLU A 749 -27.29 67.00 31.99
CA GLU A 749 -27.69 68.36 32.42
C GLU A 749 -28.68 69.09 31.50
N SER A 750 -29.31 68.43 30.51
CA SER A 750 -30.29 69.09 29.60
C SER A 750 -31.76 68.67 29.74
N ASP A 751 -32.11 67.73 30.62
CA ASP A 751 -33.47 67.15 30.66
C ASP A 751 -34.29 67.52 31.92
N GLU A 752 -33.85 68.46 32.76
CA GLU A 752 -34.59 68.85 33.99
C GLU A 752 -35.41 70.15 33.93
N ASP A 753 -35.57 70.81 32.79
CA ASP A 753 -36.25 72.13 32.76
C ASP A 753 -37.41 72.30 31.76
N SER A 754 -38.18 71.24 31.50
CA SER A 754 -39.43 71.38 30.74
C SER A 754 -40.56 70.47 31.22
N ASP A 755 -41.00 70.60 32.47
CA ASP A 755 -42.37 70.22 32.81
C ASP A 755 -42.93 71.00 34.01
N ARG A 756 -43.16 72.30 33.77
CA ARG A 756 -44.10 73.13 34.55
C ARG A 756 -44.86 74.03 33.59
N ASP A 757 -45.93 73.51 32.98
CA ASP A 757 -47.21 74.23 33.00
C ASP A 757 -48.40 73.37 32.55
N ARG A 758 -49.49 73.58 33.30
CA ARG A 758 -50.82 72.94 33.38
C ARG A 758 -51.71 73.17 32.14
N PRO A 759 -52.94 72.58 32.00
CA PRO A 759 -53.82 72.02 33.05
C PRO A 759 -54.40 70.62 32.88
#